data_AF-A0A6P6KAS2-F1
#
_entry.id   AF-A0A6P6KAS2-F1
#
_cell.length_a   1.000
_cell.length_b   1.000
_cell.length_c   1.000
_cell.angle_alpha   90.00
_cell.angle_beta   90.00
_cell.angle_gamma   90.00
#
_symmetry.space_group_name_H-M   'P 1'
#
loop_
_entity.id
_entity.type
_entity.pdbx_description
1 polymer ?
#
loop_
_entity_poly.entity_id
_entity_poly.type
_entity_poly.pdbx_seq_one_letter_code
_entity_poly.pdbx_strand_id
1 'polypeptide(L)'
;MTQWERLQQLDTVYSQRAFDLYNGDEFPMDVRHYLAHWIEGQDWERASRDSSQAAFLFQVLLENLDNQFSRFAHERESFLLQRNFRRYKQNFQKYQEEPYTLATIINWFLVKEKGILNDAELAQQVQMLQVQPAAMELESQRQVENRLKDLKTKVEVMEHSVRCLEEQQDEFDFKYQTHLMDFCTEEEKKKQLEGLQKMLNTLDNCRRNFLSDISAMLDAADVLRSAIIDEELVEWKRRQQKSCIGAPENTSLEHLEKWFTQIIECMFQLQMFLQKLDELVGKMTYENDPIPVRKPPLKSRLETLLTQLIKSSFVVENQPSMPQGRGLLLLRTNVQFSVKVRLLYKVPELNHVMKVSVSVNNATSQLKGFRKFNVLGTLSKALNMAESMNGGMVADFRHLSLKDQKVGGGGKGINDLSLSVTEELHRITFQTQFDYQGLSVPLEISSLPVVVISNSSQQQSAWASVLWFNMLCPDPENVKFFESSPAATWPQFGEMLNWQFLSCGKRGLDNDQLETLAIKLFGKQQSYENCTISWTKFSKENLPDTNFTLWVWLDGILNLVKLYLSDLWSDGSIMGFVSKGKERLLLKKKQNGTFLLRFSESIKDGGITFSWVQYANDGSSSVQTVKPFTSTDLKQIALPDILCNFRIMEAENIPVNPLCYLYPNTPKDQAFGKYYSEKTEEENPYLKYLKTKLVFVTNENGCSGIREGPESDLCTQDRDPPSSSDAGDDDVLLKGSEKSPMISSSTTDADFLNSILDIDGESSFPNTFPVTSPHISPSCLQQNFPESVEDDLGEAPSTDTDVNNTLQEILNDINLNLLHPWS
;
A
#
# COMPACT_ATOMS: atom_id res chain seq x y z
N MET A 1 4.10 -24.18 -27.97
CA MET A 1 3.87 -23.12 -26.99
C MET A 1 4.15 -21.78 -27.65
N THR A 2 3.15 -20.91 -27.76
CA THR A 2 3.30 -19.56 -28.34
C THR A 2 4.21 -18.67 -27.48
N GLN A 3 4.73 -17.58 -28.05
CA GLN A 3 5.40 -16.52 -27.30
C GLN A 3 4.46 -15.93 -26.24
N TRP A 4 3.17 -15.81 -26.57
CA TRP A 4 2.13 -15.38 -25.64
C TRP A 4 1.95 -16.31 -24.44
N GLU A 5 1.83 -17.62 -24.67
CA GLU A 5 1.72 -18.62 -23.59
C GLU A 5 2.94 -18.58 -22.65
N ARG A 6 4.14 -18.30 -23.15
CA ARG A 6 5.34 -18.14 -22.31
C ARG A 6 5.26 -16.87 -21.45
N LEU A 7 4.81 -15.75 -21.99
CA LEU A 7 4.63 -14.49 -21.23
C LEU A 7 3.62 -14.67 -20.09
N GLN A 8 2.55 -15.43 -20.32
CA GLN A 8 1.53 -15.74 -19.31
C GLN A 8 2.04 -16.66 -18.18
N GLN A 9 3.20 -17.30 -18.34
CA GLN A 9 3.82 -18.18 -17.35
C GLN A 9 4.95 -17.49 -16.56
N LEU A 10 5.19 -16.20 -16.79
CA LEU A 10 6.23 -15.44 -16.09
C LEU A 10 5.84 -15.05 -14.66
N ASP A 11 6.85 -14.95 -13.80
CA ASP A 11 6.71 -14.43 -12.44
C ASP A 11 6.14 -13.01 -12.40
N THR A 12 5.53 -12.66 -11.27
CA THR A 12 4.75 -11.41 -11.07
C THR A 12 5.44 -10.13 -11.56
N VAL A 13 6.76 -10.01 -11.37
CA VAL A 13 7.54 -8.83 -11.81
C VAL A 13 7.57 -8.69 -13.33
N TYR A 14 7.77 -9.79 -14.06
CA TYR A 14 7.83 -9.78 -15.52
C TYR A 14 6.45 -9.81 -16.16
N SER A 15 5.48 -10.46 -15.50
CA SER A 15 4.06 -10.37 -15.83
C SER A 15 3.58 -8.92 -15.74
N GLN A 16 3.94 -8.17 -14.69
CA GLN A 16 3.61 -6.74 -14.58
C GLN A 16 4.24 -5.91 -15.71
N ARG A 17 5.51 -6.15 -16.07
CA ARG A 17 6.13 -5.50 -17.25
C ARG A 17 5.40 -5.83 -18.55
N ALA A 18 4.89 -7.05 -18.69
CA ALA A 18 4.08 -7.45 -19.84
C ALA A 18 2.72 -6.75 -19.84
N PHE A 19 2.03 -6.61 -18.70
CA PHE A 19 0.83 -5.77 -18.59
C PHE A 19 1.14 -4.30 -18.94
N ASP A 20 2.24 -3.75 -18.43
CA ASP A 20 2.61 -2.35 -18.64
C ASP A 20 2.91 -2.03 -20.11
N LEU A 21 3.41 -3.00 -20.88
CA LEU A 21 3.58 -2.89 -22.33
C LEU A 21 2.23 -2.66 -23.06
N TYR A 22 1.14 -3.23 -22.54
CA TYR A 22 -0.21 -3.20 -23.14
C TYR A 22 -1.14 -2.12 -22.54
N ASN A 23 -0.62 -1.21 -21.71
CA ASN A 23 -1.41 -0.11 -21.13
C ASN A 23 -1.91 0.94 -22.16
N GLY A 24 -1.37 0.93 -23.39
CA GLY A 24 -1.74 1.88 -24.45
C GLY A 24 -2.76 1.33 -25.44
N ASP A 25 -3.62 2.21 -25.98
CA ASP A 25 -4.66 1.90 -26.98
C ASP A 25 -4.10 1.59 -28.40
N GLU A 26 -2.78 1.50 -28.57
CA GLU A 26 -2.12 1.26 -29.87
C GLU A 26 -2.33 -0.17 -30.39
N PHE A 27 -2.20 -1.17 -29.51
CA PHE A 27 -2.39 -2.58 -29.86
C PHE A 27 -3.09 -3.34 -28.73
N PRO A 28 -4.41 -3.62 -28.85
CA PRO A 28 -5.19 -4.18 -27.75
C PRO A 28 -4.74 -5.59 -27.32
N MET A 29 -4.58 -5.79 -26.00
CA MET A 29 -4.18 -7.07 -25.40
C MET A 29 -5.14 -8.23 -25.75
N ASP A 30 -6.45 -7.96 -25.83
CA ASP A 30 -7.47 -8.92 -26.29
C ASP A 30 -7.15 -9.47 -27.69
N VAL A 31 -6.75 -8.59 -28.62
CA VAL A 31 -6.40 -8.96 -30.00
C VAL A 31 -5.10 -9.78 -30.01
N ARG A 32 -4.10 -9.34 -29.24
CA ARG A 32 -2.84 -10.09 -29.03
C ARG A 32 -3.10 -11.49 -28.50
N HIS A 33 -4.04 -11.66 -27.56
CA HIS A 33 -4.39 -12.92 -26.93
C HIS A 33 -5.13 -13.86 -27.89
N TYR A 34 -6.30 -13.46 -28.40
CA TYR A 34 -7.13 -14.37 -29.21
C TYR A 34 -6.59 -14.62 -30.63
N LEU A 35 -5.70 -13.76 -31.14
CA LEU A 35 -5.02 -13.99 -32.42
C LEU A 35 -3.53 -14.37 -32.26
N ALA A 36 -3.07 -14.70 -31.06
CA ALA A 36 -1.65 -14.95 -30.75
C ALA A 36 -0.93 -15.84 -31.77
N HIS A 37 -1.52 -17.01 -32.05
CA HIS A 37 -0.94 -17.99 -32.97
C HIS A 37 -0.85 -17.48 -34.42
N TRP A 38 -1.83 -16.69 -34.88
CA TRP A 38 -1.79 -16.10 -36.22
C TRP A 38 -0.77 -14.97 -36.28
N ILE A 39 -0.79 -14.06 -35.29
CA ILE A 39 0.13 -12.91 -35.21
C ILE A 39 1.58 -13.40 -35.20
N GLU A 40 1.93 -14.35 -34.33
CA GLU A 40 3.30 -14.87 -34.22
C GLU A 40 3.77 -15.66 -35.47
N GLY A 41 2.83 -16.11 -36.31
CA GLY A 41 3.11 -16.79 -37.57
C GLY A 41 3.41 -15.88 -38.76
N GLN A 42 3.31 -14.55 -38.63
CA GLN A 42 3.56 -13.61 -39.73
C GLN A 42 4.93 -12.93 -39.65
N ASP A 43 5.51 -12.61 -40.81
CA ASP A 43 6.74 -11.83 -40.95
C ASP A 43 6.44 -10.31 -40.89
N TRP A 44 6.26 -9.81 -39.67
CA TRP A 44 6.02 -8.38 -39.42
C TRP A 44 7.25 -7.50 -39.68
N GLU A 45 8.47 -8.03 -39.59
CA GLU A 45 9.68 -7.27 -39.93
C GLU A 45 9.68 -6.94 -41.42
N ARG A 46 9.42 -7.92 -42.28
CA ARG A 46 9.26 -7.65 -43.73
C ARG A 46 8.08 -6.73 -44.01
N ALA A 47 6.94 -6.93 -43.36
CA ALA A 47 5.76 -6.09 -43.56
C ALA A 47 5.99 -4.62 -43.13
N SER A 48 6.87 -4.34 -42.16
CA SER A 48 7.27 -2.96 -41.82
C SER A 48 8.03 -2.23 -42.94
N ARG A 49 8.56 -2.96 -43.93
CA ARG A 49 9.36 -2.43 -45.05
C ARG A 49 8.69 -2.57 -46.42
N ASP A 50 7.66 -3.41 -46.54
CA ASP A 50 6.98 -3.76 -47.80
C ASP A 50 5.48 -3.43 -47.70
N SER A 51 5.08 -2.33 -48.34
CA SER A 51 3.69 -1.84 -48.36
C SER A 51 2.70 -2.88 -48.91
N SER A 52 3.10 -3.72 -49.86
CA SER A 52 2.23 -4.74 -50.44
C SER A 52 1.96 -5.88 -49.46
N GLN A 53 3.00 -6.32 -48.76
CA GLN A 53 2.90 -7.31 -47.69
C GLN A 53 2.11 -6.76 -46.49
N ALA A 54 2.31 -5.49 -46.13
CA ALA A 54 1.57 -4.82 -45.06
C ALA A 54 0.07 -4.74 -45.37
N ALA A 55 -0.30 -4.32 -46.58
CA ALA A 55 -1.69 -4.25 -47.01
C ALA A 55 -2.37 -5.63 -47.03
N PHE A 56 -1.66 -6.68 -47.48
CA PHE A 56 -2.16 -8.06 -47.43
C PHE A 56 -2.41 -8.52 -45.99
N LEU A 57 -1.41 -8.41 -45.10
CA LEU A 57 -1.55 -8.82 -43.70
C LEU A 57 -2.61 -8.01 -42.94
N PHE A 58 -2.80 -6.74 -43.28
CA PHE A 58 -3.87 -5.91 -42.72
C PHE A 58 -5.26 -6.45 -43.06
N GLN A 59 -5.52 -6.81 -44.33
CA GLN A 59 -6.82 -7.40 -44.70
C GLN A 59 -7.06 -8.74 -44.00
N VAL A 60 -6.03 -9.60 -43.90
CA VAL A 60 -6.12 -10.88 -43.19
C VAL A 60 -6.32 -10.68 -41.67
N LEU A 61 -5.76 -9.62 -41.07
CA LEU A 61 -6.05 -9.24 -39.67
C LEU A 61 -7.53 -8.86 -39.49
N LEU A 62 -8.09 -8.05 -40.39
CA LEU A 62 -9.51 -7.66 -40.32
C LEU A 62 -10.44 -8.87 -40.47
N GLU A 63 -10.12 -9.81 -41.38
CA GLU A 63 -10.84 -11.08 -41.55
C GLU A 63 -10.75 -11.95 -40.29
N ASN A 64 -9.57 -12.06 -39.67
CA ASN A 64 -9.41 -12.77 -38.40
C ASN A 64 -10.21 -12.14 -37.24
N LEU A 65 -10.34 -10.81 -37.20
CA LEU A 65 -11.20 -10.13 -36.23
C LEU A 65 -12.69 -10.43 -36.47
N ASP A 66 -13.14 -10.50 -37.72
CA ASP A 66 -14.53 -10.92 -38.06
C ASP A 66 -14.79 -12.39 -37.71
N ASN A 67 -13.80 -13.27 -37.92
CA ASN A 67 -13.86 -14.67 -37.54
C ASN A 67 -13.97 -14.85 -36.01
N GLN A 68 -13.20 -14.10 -35.22
CA GLN A 68 -13.33 -14.13 -33.75
C GLN A 68 -14.63 -13.49 -33.26
N PHE A 69 -15.05 -12.34 -33.83
CA PHE A 69 -16.36 -11.74 -33.54
C PHE A 69 -17.51 -12.73 -33.80
N SER A 70 -17.42 -13.48 -34.90
CA SER A 70 -18.41 -14.51 -35.25
C SER A 70 -18.41 -15.68 -34.26
N ARG A 71 -17.25 -16.12 -33.74
CA ARG A 71 -17.18 -17.13 -32.67
C ARG A 71 -17.86 -16.64 -31.40
N PHE A 72 -17.51 -15.45 -30.90
CA PHE A 72 -18.12 -14.87 -29.71
C PHE A 72 -19.65 -14.63 -29.87
N ALA A 73 -20.14 -14.41 -31.10
CA ALA A 73 -21.58 -14.30 -31.36
C ALA A 73 -22.38 -15.59 -31.10
N HIS A 74 -21.72 -16.76 -31.04
CA HIS A 74 -22.35 -18.04 -30.70
C HIS A 74 -22.29 -18.35 -29.19
N GLU A 75 -21.52 -17.60 -28.41
CA GLU A 75 -21.33 -17.78 -26.96
C GLU A 75 -22.16 -16.75 -26.18
N ARG A 76 -23.16 -17.21 -25.41
CA ARG A 76 -24.10 -16.31 -24.70
C ARG A 76 -23.44 -15.40 -23.65
N GLU A 77 -22.28 -15.78 -23.14
CA GLU A 77 -21.56 -15.03 -22.09
C GLU A 77 -20.54 -14.03 -22.67
N SER A 78 -20.21 -14.12 -23.96
CA SER A 78 -19.14 -13.36 -24.62
C SER A 78 -19.56 -11.99 -25.17
N PHE A 79 -20.67 -11.40 -24.69
CA PHE A 79 -21.22 -10.12 -25.16
C PHE A 79 -20.21 -8.95 -25.04
N LEU A 80 -19.42 -8.91 -23.96
CA LEU A 80 -18.39 -7.88 -23.77
C LEU A 80 -17.28 -8.02 -24.82
N LEU A 81 -16.78 -9.24 -25.06
CA LEU A 81 -15.78 -9.54 -26.08
C LEU A 81 -16.29 -9.23 -27.49
N GLN A 82 -17.55 -9.56 -27.79
CA GLN A 82 -18.20 -9.20 -29.04
C GLN A 82 -18.20 -7.69 -29.29
N ARG A 83 -18.54 -6.89 -28.26
CA ARG A 83 -18.46 -5.41 -28.32
C ARG A 83 -17.02 -4.93 -28.52
N ASN A 84 -16.08 -5.50 -27.77
CA ASN A 84 -14.66 -5.14 -27.83
C ASN A 84 -14.06 -5.40 -29.23
N PHE A 85 -14.23 -6.60 -29.79
CA PHE A 85 -13.70 -6.96 -31.11
C PHE A 85 -14.28 -6.09 -32.24
N ARG A 86 -15.55 -5.70 -32.15
CA ARG A 86 -16.16 -4.72 -33.06
C ARG A 86 -15.47 -3.35 -32.97
N ARG A 87 -15.18 -2.87 -31.74
CA ARG A 87 -14.43 -1.62 -31.52
C ARG A 87 -12.98 -1.73 -32.00
N TYR A 88 -12.30 -2.84 -31.77
CA TYR A 88 -10.91 -3.03 -32.23
C TYR A 88 -10.81 -3.01 -33.75
N LYS A 89 -11.74 -3.67 -34.47
CA LYS A 89 -11.82 -3.58 -35.92
C LYS A 89 -11.97 -2.13 -36.40
N GLN A 90 -12.85 -1.35 -35.76
CA GLN A 90 -13.02 0.08 -36.06
C GLN A 90 -11.75 0.89 -35.76
N ASN A 91 -11.08 0.64 -34.63
CA ASN A 91 -9.83 1.30 -34.28
C ASN A 91 -8.71 1.00 -35.29
N PHE A 92 -8.63 -0.22 -35.83
CA PHE A 92 -7.62 -0.58 -36.84
C PHE A 92 -7.90 0.01 -38.22
N GLN A 93 -9.15 0.38 -38.55
CA GLN A 93 -9.46 1.03 -39.84
C GLN A 93 -8.71 2.35 -40.04
N LYS A 94 -8.23 3.02 -38.98
CA LYS A 94 -7.35 4.21 -39.10
C LYS A 94 -6.03 3.94 -39.82
N TYR A 95 -5.57 2.67 -39.87
CA TYR A 95 -4.36 2.25 -40.58
C TYR A 95 -4.64 1.76 -42.01
N GLN A 96 -5.86 1.92 -42.54
CA GLN A 96 -6.21 1.46 -43.89
C GLN A 96 -5.39 2.15 -44.98
N GLU A 97 -5.08 3.43 -44.82
CA GLU A 97 -4.23 4.19 -45.76
C GLU A 97 -2.72 3.95 -45.52
N GLU A 98 -2.30 3.64 -44.28
CA GLU A 98 -0.91 3.34 -43.93
C GLU A 98 -0.73 1.99 -43.17
N PRO A 99 -0.90 0.82 -43.84
CA PRO A 99 -0.82 -0.48 -43.17
C PRO A 99 0.57 -0.80 -42.60
N TYR A 100 1.64 -0.23 -43.15
CA TYR A 100 3.01 -0.45 -42.67
C TYR A 100 3.24 0.13 -41.27
N THR A 101 2.50 1.18 -40.89
CA THR A 101 2.54 1.78 -39.55
C THR A 101 2.03 0.78 -38.51
N LEU A 102 0.92 0.09 -38.80
CA LEU A 102 0.43 -1.00 -37.94
C LEU A 102 1.38 -2.20 -37.91
N ALA A 103 1.95 -2.60 -39.05
CA ALA A 103 2.94 -3.68 -39.07
C ALA A 103 4.18 -3.36 -38.23
N THR A 104 4.61 -2.10 -38.22
CA THR A 104 5.72 -1.60 -37.38
C THR A 104 5.37 -1.66 -35.90
N ILE A 105 4.15 -1.26 -35.52
CA ILE A 105 3.63 -1.37 -34.14
C ILE A 105 3.63 -2.85 -33.69
N ILE A 106 2.99 -3.74 -34.45
CA ILE A 106 2.90 -5.17 -34.08
C ILE A 106 4.30 -5.80 -33.95
N ASN A 107 5.23 -5.49 -34.87
CA ASN A 107 6.61 -5.94 -34.78
C ASN A 107 7.31 -5.43 -33.51
N TRP A 108 7.13 -4.14 -33.17
CA TRP A 108 7.70 -3.55 -31.96
C TRP A 108 7.20 -4.24 -30.69
N PHE A 109 5.90 -4.50 -30.58
CA PHE A 109 5.31 -5.25 -29.46
C PHE A 109 5.92 -6.66 -29.34
N LEU A 110 5.99 -7.42 -30.45
CA LEU A 110 6.59 -8.76 -30.45
C LEU A 110 8.09 -8.77 -30.11
N VAL A 111 8.84 -7.73 -30.48
CA VAL A 111 10.26 -7.58 -30.11
C VAL A 111 10.41 -7.22 -28.63
N LYS A 112 9.56 -6.34 -28.09
CA LYS A 112 9.56 -5.97 -26.67
C LYS A 112 9.21 -7.14 -25.77
N GLU A 113 8.21 -7.92 -26.15
CA GLU A 113 7.85 -9.20 -25.53
C GLU A 113 9.03 -10.18 -25.45
N LYS A 114 9.78 -10.38 -26.56
CA LYS A 114 10.99 -11.21 -26.57
C LYS A 114 12.06 -10.66 -25.62
N GLY A 115 12.19 -9.34 -25.51
CA GLY A 115 13.06 -8.70 -24.52
C GLY A 115 12.69 -9.07 -23.08
N ILE A 116 11.40 -8.99 -22.72
CA ILE A 116 10.89 -9.35 -21.39
C ILE A 116 11.15 -10.84 -21.08
N LEU A 117 10.94 -11.74 -22.06
CA LEU A 117 11.24 -13.17 -21.92
C LEU A 117 12.73 -13.43 -21.69
N ASN A 118 13.61 -12.81 -22.48
CA ASN A 118 15.06 -12.96 -22.34
C ASN A 118 15.56 -12.42 -20.97
N ASP A 119 15.03 -11.28 -20.51
CA ASP A 119 15.34 -10.73 -19.19
C ASP A 119 14.91 -11.67 -18.05
N ALA A 120 13.76 -12.34 -18.20
CA ALA A 120 13.26 -13.31 -17.23
C ALA A 120 14.10 -14.59 -17.21
N GLU A 121 14.45 -15.15 -18.37
CA GLU A 121 15.35 -16.31 -18.47
C GLU A 121 16.74 -16.01 -17.87
N LEU A 122 17.28 -14.81 -18.10
CA LEU A 122 18.55 -14.38 -17.50
C LEU A 122 18.44 -14.23 -15.98
N ALA A 123 17.36 -13.64 -15.46
CA ALA A 123 17.15 -13.51 -14.03
C ALA A 123 16.96 -14.87 -13.34
N GLN A 124 16.27 -15.82 -13.98
CA GLN A 124 16.13 -17.18 -13.46
C GLN A 124 17.50 -17.88 -13.36
N GLN A 125 18.38 -17.70 -14.35
CA GLN A 125 19.76 -18.22 -14.31
C GLN A 125 20.59 -17.57 -13.18
N VAL A 126 20.43 -16.28 -12.93
CA VAL A 126 21.08 -15.58 -11.80
C VAL A 126 20.50 -16.04 -10.45
N GLN A 127 19.19 -16.28 -10.37
CA GLN A 127 18.51 -16.75 -9.16
C GLN A 127 18.92 -18.19 -8.79
N MET A 128 19.17 -19.07 -9.77
CA MET A 128 19.76 -20.39 -9.52
C MET A 128 21.16 -20.34 -8.88
N LEU A 129 21.85 -19.20 -8.95
CA LEU A 129 23.17 -18.97 -8.35
C LEU A 129 23.11 -18.23 -7.00
N GLN A 130 21.91 -17.85 -6.51
CA GLN A 130 21.72 -17.09 -5.26
C GLN A 130 20.61 -17.70 -4.39
N VAL A 131 20.95 -18.05 -3.15
CA VAL A 131 19.95 -18.45 -2.14
C VAL A 131 19.17 -17.22 -1.69
N GLN A 132 17.97 -17.01 -2.26
CA GLN A 132 17.13 -15.85 -1.95
C GLN A 132 16.21 -16.05 -0.73
N PRO A 133 15.94 -15.00 0.07
CA PRO A 133 15.01 -15.05 1.21
C PRO A 133 13.57 -15.47 0.85
N ALA A 134 13.07 -15.08 -0.33
CA ALA A 134 11.69 -15.36 -0.75
C ALA A 134 11.38 -16.87 -0.86
N ALA A 135 12.39 -17.70 -1.18
CA ALA A 135 12.25 -19.15 -1.20
C ALA A 135 12.10 -19.74 0.22
N MET A 136 12.67 -19.08 1.23
CA MET A 136 12.59 -19.48 2.63
C MET A 136 11.25 -19.07 3.27
N GLU A 137 10.72 -17.89 2.94
CA GLU A 137 9.39 -17.45 3.37
C GLU A 137 8.30 -18.39 2.82
N LEU A 138 8.33 -18.70 1.52
CA LEU A 138 7.36 -19.64 0.91
C LEU A 138 7.39 -21.04 1.56
N GLU A 139 8.56 -21.49 2.02
CA GLU A 139 8.71 -22.79 2.68
C GLU A 139 8.19 -22.76 4.15
N SER A 140 8.36 -21.65 4.88
CA SER A 140 7.73 -21.43 6.19
C SER A 140 6.20 -21.56 6.09
N GLN A 141 5.60 -20.83 5.16
CA GLN A 141 4.15 -20.80 4.95
C GLN A 141 3.60 -22.20 4.62
N ARG A 142 4.30 -22.97 3.77
CA ARG A 142 3.95 -24.38 3.49
C ARG A 142 4.03 -25.28 4.71
N GLN A 143 5.01 -25.08 5.60
CA GLN A 143 5.12 -25.86 6.83
C GLN A 143 3.97 -25.57 7.79
N VAL A 144 3.54 -24.30 7.91
CA VAL A 144 2.35 -23.93 8.68
C VAL A 144 1.10 -24.60 8.09
N GLU A 145 0.89 -24.52 6.78
CA GLU A 145 -0.28 -25.16 6.12
C GLU A 145 -0.32 -26.68 6.30
N ASN A 146 0.82 -27.36 6.17
CA ASN A 146 0.90 -28.80 6.36
C ASN A 146 0.58 -29.23 7.80
N ARG A 147 1.13 -28.52 8.80
CA ARG A 147 0.84 -28.78 10.23
C ARG A 147 -0.62 -28.48 10.58
N LEU A 148 -1.19 -27.41 10.02
CA LEU A 148 -2.59 -27.03 10.21
C LEU A 148 -3.54 -28.08 9.61
N LYS A 149 -3.22 -28.63 8.44
CA LYS A 149 -3.98 -29.73 7.81
C LYS A 149 -3.89 -31.04 8.60
N ASP A 150 -2.74 -31.34 9.20
CA ASP A 150 -2.56 -32.50 10.09
C ASP A 150 -3.41 -32.36 11.37
N LEU A 151 -3.39 -31.18 12.04
CA LEU A 151 -4.28 -30.88 13.17
C LEU A 151 -5.76 -31.00 12.76
N LYS A 152 -6.12 -30.34 11.65
CA LYS A 152 -7.23 -30.64 10.73
C LYS A 152 -7.83 -32.03 10.87
N THR A 153 -7.07 -32.94 10.26
CA THR A 153 -7.42 -34.34 10.06
C THR A 153 -7.55 -35.08 11.39
N LYS A 154 -6.74 -34.75 12.40
CA LYS A 154 -6.82 -35.36 13.73
C LYS A 154 -8.10 -34.98 14.49
N VAL A 155 -8.54 -33.73 14.37
CA VAL A 155 -9.80 -33.26 14.98
C VAL A 155 -11.00 -33.91 14.30
N GLU A 156 -11.00 -34.02 12.96
CA GLU A 156 -12.02 -34.74 12.19
C GLU A 156 -12.11 -36.24 12.57
N VAL A 157 -10.96 -36.92 12.73
CA VAL A 157 -10.91 -38.31 13.24
C VAL A 157 -11.46 -38.41 14.66
N MET A 158 -11.21 -37.42 15.51
CA MET A 158 -11.70 -37.43 16.89
C MET A 158 -13.22 -37.19 17.01
N GLU A 159 -13.86 -36.57 16.01
CA GLU A 159 -15.32 -36.50 15.91
C GLU A 159 -15.95 -37.89 15.78
N HIS A 160 -15.30 -38.80 15.04
CA HIS A 160 -15.70 -40.20 14.99
C HIS A 160 -15.41 -40.91 16.32
N SER A 161 -14.26 -40.64 16.95
CA SER A 161 -13.91 -41.25 18.24
C SER A 161 -14.88 -40.89 19.37
N VAL A 162 -15.39 -39.66 19.46
CA VAL A 162 -16.37 -39.29 20.50
C VAL A 162 -17.72 -39.97 20.27
N ARG A 163 -18.12 -40.14 19.01
CA ARG A 163 -19.36 -40.86 18.64
C ARG A 163 -19.28 -42.34 19.02
N CYS A 164 -18.18 -43.01 18.69
CA CYS A 164 -17.97 -44.40 19.11
C CYS A 164 -17.89 -44.56 20.64
N LEU A 165 -17.39 -43.56 21.36
CA LEU A 165 -17.34 -43.59 22.83
C LEU A 165 -18.73 -43.44 23.44
N GLU A 166 -19.60 -42.62 22.84
CA GLU A 166 -21.02 -42.56 23.18
C GLU A 166 -21.74 -43.88 22.87
N GLU A 167 -21.59 -44.44 21.66
CA GLU A 167 -22.19 -45.72 21.25
C GLU A 167 -21.79 -46.88 22.18
N GLN A 168 -20.50 -46.98 22.55
CA GLN A 168 -20.01 -47.99 23.50
C GLN A 168 -20.60 -47.82 24.91
N GLN A 169 -20.81 -46.57 25.33
CA GLN A 169 -21.39 -46.27 26.63
C GLN A 169 -22.89 -46.57 26.67
N ASP A 170 -23.63 -46.21 25.62
CA ASP A 170 -25.06 -46.50 25.49
C ASP A 170 -25.28 -48.03 25.35
N GLU A 171 -24.40 -48.76 24.66
CA GLU A 171 -24.41 -50.24 24.62
C GLU A 171 -24.12 -50.87 26.00
N PHE A 172 -23.18 -50.29 26.77
CA PHE A 172 -22.90 -50.72 28.13
C PHE A 172 -24.12 -50.50 29.04
N ASP A 173 -24.70 -49.30 29.05
CA ASP A 173 -25.86 -48.99 29.90
C ASP A 173 -27.03 -49.90 29.56
N PHE A 174 -27.37 -50.06 28.27
CA PHE A 174 -28.43 -50.97 27.85
C PHE A 174 -28.25 -52.41 28.40
N LYS A 175 -27.03 -52.97 28.31
CA LYS A 175 -26.74 -54.31 28.85
C LYS A 175 -26.72 -54.35 30.38
N TYR A 176 -26.28 -53.27 31.03
CA TYR A 176 -26.26 -53.16 32.48
C TYR A 176 -27.69 -53.07 33.06
N GLN A 177 -28.55 -52.23 32.48
CA GLN A 177 -29.97 -52.17 32.83
C GLN A 177 -30.68 -53.52 32.58
N THR A 178 -30.37 -54.19 31.46
CA THR A 178 -30.92 -55.53 31.15
C THR A 178 -30.52 -56.54 32.24
N HIS A 179 -29.24 -56.58 32.64
CA HIS A 179 -28.75 -57.44 33.72
C HIS A 179 -29.43 -57.16 35.06
N LEU A 180 -29.78 -55.90 35.37
CA LEU A 180 -30.51 -55.55 36.60
C LEU A 180 -31.96 -56.07 36.61
N MET A 181 -32.55 -56.37 35.45
CA MET A 181 -33.92 -56.91 35.32
C MET A 181 -33.98 -58.44 35.12
N ASP A 182 -32.84 -59.09 34.88
CA ASP A 182 -32.75 -60.51 34.50
C ASP A 182 -32.84 -61.47 35.69
N PHE A 183 -33.74 -62.45 35.62
CA PHE A 183 -33.89 -63.53 36.61
C PHE A 183 -33.13 -64.81 36.21
N CYS A 184 -31.86 -64.68 35.84
CA CYS A 184 -30.98 -65.78 35.43
C CYS A 184 -30.38 -66.57 36.62
N THR A 185 -29.75 -67.71 36.33
CA THR A 185 -29.04 -68.51 37.35
C THR A 185 -27.71 -67.87 37.77
N GLU A 186 -27.18 -68.26 38.94
CA GLU A 186 -25.98 -67.64 39.52
C GLU A 186 -24.71 -67.81 38.65
N GLU A 187 -24.58 -68.90 37.89
CA GLU A 187 -23.45 -69.07 36.95
C GLU A 187 -23.57 -68.16 35.72
N GLU A 188 -24.80 -67.90 35.26
CA GLU A 188 -25.08 -67.02 34.12
C GLU A 188 -24.85 -65.55 34.49
N LYS A 189 -25.34 -65.13 35.67
CA LYS A 189 -25.06 -63.80 36.23
C LYS A 189 -23.56 -63.54 36.34
N LYS A 190 -22.79 -64.51 36.83
CA LYS A 190 -21.32 -64.37 36.93
C LYS A 190 -20.67 -64.14 35.56
N LYS A 191 -21.08 -64.89 34.53
CA LYS A 191 -20.59 -64.69 33.15
C LYS A 191 -21.02 -63.34 32.55
N GLN A 192 -22.26 -62.91 32.79
CA GLN A 192 -22.72 -61.58 32.35
C GLN A 192 -21.91 -60.46 33.03
N LEU A 193 -21.65 -60.56 34.34
CA LEU A 193 -20.85 -59.59 35.09
C LEU A 193 -19.38 -59.53 34.60
N GLU A 194 -18.76 -60.67 34.29
CA GLU A 194 -17.43 -60.73 33.66
C GLU A 194 -17.41 -60.08 32.27
N GLY A 195 -18.53 -60.13 31.53
CA GLY A 195 -18.73 -59.44 30.25
C GLY A 195 -18.84 -57.92 30.43
N LEU A 196 -19.69 -57.48 31.37
CA LEU A 196 -19.87 -56.07 31.71
C LEU A 196 -18.55 -55.43 32.19
N GLN A 197 -17.78 -56.11 33.05
CA GLN A 197 -16.48 -55.59 33.49
C GLN A 197 -15.48 -55.43 32.33
N LYS A 198 -15.50 -56.31 31.32
CA LYS A 198 -14.66 -56.15 30.12
C LYS A 198 -15.10 -54.95 29.29
N MET A 199 -16.40 -54.72 29.14
CA MET A 199 -16.92 -53.53 28.46
C MET A 199 -16.54 -52.24 29.20
N LEU A 200 -16.71 -52.21 30.52
CA LEU A 200 -16.30 -51.08 31.37
C LEU A 200 -14.79 -50.78 31.27
N ASN A 201 -13.94 -51.81 31.33
CA ASN A 201 -12.49 -51.65 31.16
C ASN A 201 -12.11 -51.13 29.76
N THR A 202 -12.88 -51.50 28.74
CA THR A 202 -12.69 -51.03 27.36
C THR A 202 -13.08 -49.56 27.24
N LEU A 203 -14.25 -49.19 27.77
CA LEU A 203 -14.74 -47.80 27.83
C LEU A 203 -13.75 -46.90 28.59
N ASP A 204 -13.22 -47.35 29.72
CA ASP A 204 -12.22 -46.61 30.50
C ASP A 204 -10.92 -46.38 29.71
N ASN A 205 -10.42 -47.40 29.01
CA ASN A 205 -9.26 -47.26 28.14
C ASN A 205 -9.53 -46.28 26.98
N CYS A 206 -10.72 -46.34 26.37
CA CYS A 206 -11.14 -45.38 25.35
C CYS A 206 -11.22 -43.94 25.90
N ARG A 207 -11.81 -43.73 27.09
CA ARG A 207 -11.84 -42.41 27.76
C ARG A 207 -10.43 -41.88 28.04
N ARG A 208 -9.50 -42.74 28.50
CA ARG A 208 -8.09 -42.35 28.75
C ARG A 208 -7.36 -41.95 27.47
N ASN A 209 -7.54 -42.71 26.39
CA ASN A 209 -6.92 -42.43 25.10
C ASN A 209 -7.45 -41.12 24.52
N PHE A 210 -8.77 -40.93 24.50
CA PHE A 210 -9.42 -39.72 24.02
C PHE A 210 -8.91 -38.44 24.73
N LEU A 211 -8.74 -38.49 26.06
CA LEU A 211 -8.16 -37.40 26.84
C LEU A 211 -6.67 -37.17 26.53
N SER A 212 -5.93 -38.23 26.19
CA SER A 212 -4.54 -38.13 25.74
C SER A 212 -4.41 -37.51 24.35
N ASP A 213 -5.32 -37.87 23.43
CA ASP A 213 -5.37 -37.34 22.07
C ASP A 213 -5.72 -35.84 22.06
N ILE A 214 -6.67 -35.41 22.91
CA ILE A 214 -6.93 -33.98 23.17
C ILE A 214 -5.65 -33.28 23.65
N SER A 215 -4.92 -33.85 24.60
CA SER A 215 -3.67 -33.24 25.10
C SER A 215 -2.65 -33.07 23.97
N ALA A 216 -2.43 -34.11 23.16
CA ALA A 216 -1.49 -34.07 22.04
C ALA A 216 -1.90 -33.07 20.94
N MET A 217 -3.21 -32.88 20.71
CA MET A 217 -3.72 -31.84 19.82
C MET A 217 -3.55 -30.44 20.38
N LEU A 218 -3.70 -30.23 21.70
CA LEU A 218 -3.39 -28.95 22.34
C LEU A 218 -1.89 -28.64 22.30
N ASP A 219 -1.01 -29.64 22.38
CA ASP A 219 0.43 -29.48 22.16
C ASP A 219 0.74 -29.04 20.71
N ALA A 220 0.13 -29.71 19.72
CA ALA A 220 0.28 -29.34 18.31
C ALA A 220 -0.29 -27.94 17.99
N ALA A 221 -1.43 -27.59 18.59
CA ALA A 221 -2.06 -26.27 18.43
C ALA A 221 -1.23 -25.14 19.05
N ASP A 222 -0.53 -25.38 20.17
CA ASP A 222 0.36 -24.37 20.79
C ASP A 222 1.62 -24.11 19.94
N VAL A 223 2.20 -25.16 19.34
CA VAL A 223 3.30 -25.02 18.36
C VAL A 223 2.86 -24.24 17.13
N LEU A 224 1.65 -24.51 16.61
CA LEU A 224 1.06 -23.75 15.50
C LEU A 224 0.75 -22.30 15.91
N ARG A 225 0.22 -22.07 17.12
CA ARG A 225 -0.03 -20.74 17.68
C ARG A 225 1.26 -19.91 17.67
N SER A 226 2.39 -20.46 18.14
CA SER A 226 3.65 -19.71 18.12
C SER A 226 4.11 -19.37 16.71
N ALA A 227 4.09 -20.30 15.75
CA ALA A 227 4.45 -20.00 14.37
C ALA A 227 3.54 -18.90 13.75
N ILE A 228 2.23 -18.96 13.99
CA ILE A 228 1.27 -18.00 13.43
C ILE A 228 1.36 -16.62 14.11
N ILE A 229 1.44 -16.56 15.45
CA ILE A 229 1.38 -15.31 16.21
C ILE A 229 2.77 -14.67 16.38
N ASP A 230 3.78 -15.46 16.74
CA ASP A 230 5.07 -14.95 17.19
C ASP A 230 6.05 -14.76 16.01
N GLU A 231 5.81 -15.42 14.88
CA GLU A 231 6.61 -15.31 13.64
C GLU A 231 5.80 -14.63 12.50
N GLU A 232 4.84 -15.33 11.89
CA GLU A 232 4.18 -14.89 10.64
C GLU A 232 3.35 -13.58 10.81
N LEU A 233 2.62 -13.42 11.92
CA LEU A 233 1.87 -12.19 12.22
C LEU A 233 2.79 -11.01 12.55
N VAL A 234 3.96 -11.26 13.17
CA VAL A 234 4.95 -10.22 13.45
C VAL A 234 5.59 -9.73 12.15
N GLU A 235 5.98 -10.66 11.25
CA GLU A 235 6.53 -10.29 9.96
C GLU A 235 5.49 -9.61 9.06
N TRP A 236 4.23 -10.04 9.06
CA TRP A 236 3.17 -9.31 8.36
C TRP A 236 2.99 -7.88 8.89
N LYS A 237 3.03 -7.67 10.23
CA LYS A 237 3.00 -6.31 10.81
C LYS A 237 4.22 -5.49 10.36
N ARG A 238 5.41 -6.10 10.25
CA ARG A 238 6.62 -5.43 9.77
C ARG A 238 6.54 -5.08 8.27
N ARG A 239 6.03 -5.99 7.43
CA ARG A 239 5.73 -5.74 6.01
C ARG A 239 4.69 -4.62 5.84
N GLN A 240 3.62 -4.61 6.63
CA GLN A 240 2.64 -3.52 6.64
C GLN A 240 3.29 -2.18 7.02
N GLN A 241 4.16 -2.17 8.04
CA GLN A 241 4.88 -0.98 8.48
C GLN A 241 5.80 -0.40 7.39
N LYS A 242 6.55 -1.23 6.67
CA LYS A 242 7.34 -0.85 5.49
C LYS A 242 6.45 -0.36 4.34
N SER A 243 5.36 -1.06 4.06
CA SER A 243 4.38 -0.69 3.02
C SER A 243 3.77 0.68 3.29
N CYS A 244 3.52 1.03 4.55
CA CYS A 244 3.04 2.37 4.94
C CYS A 244 3.99 3.51 4.57
N ILE A 245 5.29 3.23 4.37
CA ILE A 245 6.29 4.18 3.88
C ILE A 245 6.69 3.94 2.41
N GLY A 246 5.86 3.22 1.65
CA GLY A 246 6.00 3.07 0.19
C GLY A 246 6.75 1.83 -0.29
N ALA A 247 7.11 0.89 0.60
CA ALA A 247 7.71 -0.38 0.17
C ALA A 247 6.71 -1.22 -0.66
N PRO A 248 7.15 -1.89 -1.74
CA PRO A 248 6.30 -2.72 -2.59
C PRO A 248 6.04 -4.11 -1.98
N GLU A 249 5.78 -4.16 -0.68
CA GLU A 249 5.56 -5.38 0.10
C GLU A 249 4.11 -5.88 -0.07
N ASN A 250 3.92 -7.20 -0.16
CA ASN A 250 2.58 -7.79 -0.14
C ASN A 250 2.02 -7.78 1.28
N THR A 251 0.91 -7.07 1.48
CA THR A 251 0.21 -6.92 2.76
C THR A 251 -1.10 -7.71 2.84
N SER A 252 -1.40 -8.60 1.88
CA SER A 252 -2.61 -9.43 1.89
C SER A 252 -2.72 -10.27 3.17
N LEU A 253 -3.91 -10.26 3.77
CA LEU A 253 -4.26 -10.98 4.98
C LEU A 253 -4.88 -12.36 4.73
N GLU A 254 -5.06 -12.78 3.47
CA GLU A 254 -5.81 -14.00 3.12
C GLU A 254 -5.24 -15.29 3.72
N HIS A 255 -3.92 -15.46 3.67
CA HIS A 255 -3.23 -16.62 4.25
C HIS A 255 -3.38 -16.65 5.78
N LEU A 256 -3.17 -15.50 6.44
CA LEU A 256 -3.37 -15.38 7.89
C LEU A 256 -4.83 -15.62 8.27
N GLU A 257 -5.82 -15.03 7.59
CA GLU A 257 -7.24 -15.25 7.84
C GLU A 257 -7.62 -16.73 7.68
N LYS A 258 -7.10 -17.40 6.65
CA LYS A 258 -7.26 -18.85 6.44
C LYS A 258 -6.68 -19.66 7.60
N TRP A 259 -5.48 -19.33 8.08
CA TRP A 259 -4.84 -20.08 9.18
C TRP A 259 -5.49 -19.82 10.53
N PHE A 260 -5.75 -18.55 10.87
CA PHE A 260 -6.47 -18.16 12.09
C PHE A 260 -7.86 -18.78 12.13
N THR A 261 -8.61 -18.77 11.02
CA THR A 261 -9.95 -19.38 10.98
C THR A 261 -9.87 -20.89 11.21
N GLN A 262 -9.02 -21.62 10.50
CA GLN A 262 -8.91 -23.09 10.67
C GLN A 262 -8.43 -23.50 12.06
N ILE A 263 -7.43 -22.83 12.65
CA ILE A 263 -6.95 -23.21 13.99
C ILE A 263 -7.99 -22.88 15.06
N ILE A 264 -8.71 -21.77 14.92
CA ILE A 264 -9.77 -21.40 15.87
C ILE A 264 -10.98 -22.34 15.73
N GLU A 265 -11.39 -22.71 14.52
CA GLU A 265 -12.40 -23.76 14.27
C GLU A 265 -12.03 -25.08 14.95
N CYS A 266 -10.80 -25.56 14.77
CA CYS A 266 -10.30 -26.77 15.44
C CYS A 266 -10.40 -26.65 16.96
N MET A 267 -10.04 -25.50 17.53
CA MET A 267 -10.10 -25.26 18.98
C MET A 267 -11.53 -25.21 19.52
N PHE A 268 -12.49 -24.66 18.76
CA PHE A 268 -13.92 -24.76 19.11
C PHE A 268 -14.45 -26.19 19.01
N GLN A 269 -14.04 -26.98 18.00
CA GLN A 269 -14.38 -28.41 17.93
C GLN A 269 -13.83 -29.19 19.14
N LEU A 270 -12.58 -28.95 19.54
CA LEU A 270 -12.01 -29.51 20.78
C LEU A 270 -12.81 -29.08 22.02
N GLN A 271 -13.33 -27.84 22.07
CA GLN A 271 -14.19 -27.36 23.14
C GLN A 271 -15.53 -28.12 23.18
N MET A 272 -16.15 -28.36 22.03
CA MET A 272 -17.38 -29.16 21.91
C MET A 272 -17.16 -30.61 22.35
N PHE A 273 -16.04 -31.23 21.97
CA PHE A 273 -15.69 -32.57 22.44
C PHE A 273 -15.53 -32.63 23.95
N LEU A 274 -14.85 -31.64 24.55
CA LEU A 274 -14.77 -31.53 26.00
C LEU A 274 -16.17 -31.37 26.61
N GLN A 275 -17.06 -30.55 26.06
CA GLN A 275 -18.44 -30.41 26.55
C GLN A 275 -19.23 -31.73 26.45
N LYS A 276 -19.12 -32.48 25.34
CA LYS A 276 -19.77 -33.80 25.18
C LYS A 276 -19.31 -34.81 26.25
N LEU A 277 -18.06 -34.71 26.74
CA LEU A 277 -17.61 -35.51 27.89
C LEU A 277 -18.36 -35.17 29.20
N ASP A 278 -18.90 -33.97 29.41
CA ASP A 278 -19.78 -33.71 30.58
C ASP A 278 -21.08 -34.50 30.47
N GLU A 279 -21.69 -34.54 29.28
CA GLU A 279 -22.92 -35.28 29.02
C GLU A 279 -22.71 -36.79 29.26
N LEU A 280 -21.59 -37.33 28.76
CA LEU A 280 -21.23 -38.73 28.94
C LEU A 280 -20.92 -39.08 30.41
N VAL A 281 -20.26 -38.20 31.18
CA VAL A 281 -20.11 -38.38 32.64
C VAL A 281 -21.45 -38.27 33.37
N GLY A 282 -22.35 -37.38 32.92
CA GLY A 282 -23.69 -37.21 33.46
C GLY A 282 -24.60 -38.43 33.22
N LYS A 283 -24.47 -39.10 32.07
CA LYS A 283 -25.07 -40.41 31.80
C LYS A 283 -24.45 -41.51 32.68
N MET A 284 -23.12 -41.56 32.80
CA MET A 284 -22.41 -42.64 33.51
C MET A 284 -21.01 -42.22 34.01
N THR A 285 -20.73 -42.49 35.28
CA THR A 285 -19.40 -42.38 35.90
C THR A 285 -19.12 -43.56 36.84
N TYR A 286 -17.87 -43.74 37.25
CA TYR A 286 -17.40 -44.87 38.04
C TYR A 286 -16.16 -44.50 38.88
N GLU A 287 -15.76 -45.38 39.81
CA GLU A 287 -14.60 -45.13 40.66
C GLU A 287 -13.30 -45.02 39.84
N ASN A 288 -12.58 -43.91 40.00
CA ASN A 288 -11.39 -43.55 39.23
C ASN A 288 -11.63 -43.27 37.72
N ASP A 289 -12.84 -42.82 37.35
CA ASP A 289 -13.12 -42.23 36.03
C ASP A 289 -12.09 -41.13 35.67
N PRO A 290 -11.40 -41.22 34.52
CA PRO A 290 -10.36 -40.27 34.15
C PRO A 290 -10.92 -38.89 33.77
N ILE A 291 -12.19 -38.79 33.36
CA ILE A 291 -12.75 -37.54 32.84
C ILE A 291 -12.81 -36.45 33.92
N PRO A 292 -13.44 -36.64 35.10
CA PRO A 292 -13.53 -35.58 36.12
C PRO A 292 -12.17 -35.04 36.58
N VAL A 293 -11.12 -35.86 36.55
CA VAL A 293 -9.77 -35.48 37.01
C VAL A 293 -8.93 -34.82 35.91
N ARG A 294 -8.92 -35.37 34.69
CA ARG A 294 -8.05 -34.89 33.61
C ARG A 294 -8.65 -33.79 32.75
N LYS A 295 -9.98 -33.70 32.66
CA LYS A 295 -10.66 -32.69 31.84
C LYS A 295 -10.42 -31.24 32.29
N PRO A 296 -10.52 -30.86 33.58
CA PRO A 296 -10.39 -29.47 34.00
C PRO A 296 -9.10 -28.75 33.52
N PRO A 297 -7.88 -29.32 33.65
CA PRO A 297 -6.67 -28.68 33.14
C PRO A 297 -6.64 -28.59 31.62
N LEU A 298 -7.17 -29.59 30.89
CA LEU A 298 -7.27 -29.54 29.42
C LEU A 298 -8.19 -28.41 28.96
N LYS A 299 -9.35 -28.23 29.61
CA LYS A 299 -10.28 -27.14 29.34
C LYS A 299 -9.64 -25.77 29.59
N SER A 300 -8.97 -25.58 30.73
CA SER A 300 -8.30 -24.32 31.05
C SER A 300 -7.17 -23.98 30.06
N ARG A 301 -6.40 -24.98 29.62
CA ARG A 301 -5.37 -24.81 28.57
C ARG A 301 -5.99 -24.42 27.23
N LEU A 302 -7.07 -25.09 26.82
CA LEU A 302 -7.81 -24.78 25.60
C LEU A 302 -8.34 -23.34 25.61
N GLU A 303 -9.01 -22.92 26.69
CA GLU A 303 -9.56 -21.58 26.84
C GLU A 303 -8.46 -20.50 26.80
N THR A 304 -7.29 -20.78 27.36
CA THR A 304 -6.13 -19.87 27.32
C THR A 304 -5.59 -19.70 25.90
N LEU A 305 -5.34 -20.80 25.18
CA LEU A 305 -4.86 -20.77 23.79
C LEU A 305 -5.88 -20.11 22.85
N LEU A 306 -7.16 -20.44 22.99
CA LEU A 306 -8.26 -19.86 22.21
C LEU A 306 -8.38 -18.35 22.46
N THR A 307 -8.27 -17.90 23.71
CA THR A 307 -8.26 -16.47 24.06
C THR A 307 -7.07 -15.73 23.44
N GLN A 308 -5.89 -16.33 23.41
CA GLN A 308 -4.69 -15.75 22.77
C GLN A 308 -4.85 -15.65 21.24
N LEU A 309 -5.35 -16.71 20.60
CA LEU A 309 -5.62 -16.73 19.16
C LEU A 309 -6.63 -15.65 18.75
N ILE A 310 -7.77 -15.57 19.45
CA ILE A 310 -8.82 -14.59 19.13
C ILE A 310 -8.31 -13.16 19.35
N LYS A 311 -7.59 -12.87 20.45
CA LYS A 311 -6.99 -11.54 20.68
C LYS A 311 -6.00 -11.14 19.57
N SER A 312 -5.14 -12.05 19.15
CA SER A 312 -4.17 -11.79 18.08
C SER A 312 -4.78 -11.70 16.68
N SER A 313 -5.98 -12.26 16.49
CA SER A 313 -6.71 -12.20 15.22
C SER A 313 -7.31 -10.82 14.90
N PHE A 314 -7.38 -9.90 15.87
CA PHE A 314 -7.93 -8.55 15.65
C PHE A 314 -6.82 -7.56 15.25
N VAL A 315 -6.85 -7.09 14.00
CA VAL A 315 -5.77 -6.30 13.39
C VAL A 315 -6.28 -5.03 12.71
N VAL A 316 -5.40 -4.03 12.59
CA VAL A 316 -5.64 -2.86 11.72
C VAL A 316 -5.20 -3.25 10.31
N GLU A 317 -6.13 -3.41 9.37
CA GLU A 317 -5.87 -3.81 7.99
C GLU A 317 -5.37 -2.64 7.14
N ASN A 318 -6.09 -1.51 7.15
CA ASN A 318 -5.64 -0.26 6.55
C ASN A 318 -5.38 0.75 7.65
N GLN A 319 -4.13 1.18 7.76
CA GLN A 319 -3.70 2.19 8.72
C GLN A 319 -4.34 3.57 8.44
N PRO A 320 -4.43 4.47 9.44
CA PRO A 320 -5.07 5.78 9.29
C PRO A 320 -4.54 6.60 8.09
N SER A 321 -5.43 7.06 7.22
CA SER A 321 -5.10 7.82 6.00
C SER A 321 -6.10 8.93 5.72
N MET A 322 -5.63 10.07 5.18
CA MET A 322 -6.50 11.14 4.68
C MET A 322 -6.54 11.11 3.15
N PRO A 323 -7.70 11.32 2.50
CA PRO A 323 -7.79 11.43 1.03
C PRO A 323 -6.93 12.54 0.42
N GLN A 324 -6.66 13.61 1.19
CA GLN A 324 -5.79 14.73 0.82
C GLN A 324 -4.43 14.71 1.56
N GLY A 325 -4.07 13.56 2.15
CA GLY A 325 -2.79 13.37 2.86
C GLY A 325 -1.62 13.15 1.89
N ARG A 326 -0.39 13.44 2.37
CA ARG A 326 0.82 13.07 1.62
C ARG A 326 1.20 11.60 1.74
N GLY A 327 0.66 10.89 2.73
CA GLY A 327 0.92 9.48 3.01
C GLY A 327 0.04 8.96 4.14
N LEU A 328 0.26 7.70 4.52
CA LEU A 328 -0.37 7.04 5.67
C LEU A 328 0.14 7.64 7.00
N LEU A 329 -0.56 7.39 8.11
CA LEU A 329 -0.17 7.77 9.48
C LEU A 329 -0.02 9.28 9.74
N LEU A 330 -0.29 10.13 8.75
CA LEU A 330 -0.28 11.59 8.87
C LEU A 330 -1.71 12.11 8.88
N LEU A 331 -2.15 12.73 9.98
CA LEU A 331 -3.51 13.21 10.16
C LEU A 331 -3.53 14.73 10.40
N ARG A 332 -4.47 15.47 9.80
CA ARG A 332 -4.68 16.90 10.05
C ARG A 332 -5.95 17.08 10.89
N THR A 333 -5.87 17.95 11.90
CA THR A 333 -7.04 18.30 12.71
C THR A 333 -8.18 18.84 11.84
N ASN A 334 -9.41 18.49 12.20
CA ASN A 334 -10.65 18.81 11.50
C ASN A 334 -10.73 18.32 10.03
N VAL A 335 -9.90 17.34 9.63
CA VAL A 335 -10.01 16.65 8.33
C VAL A 335 -10.53 15.23 8.54
N GLN A 336 -11.33 14.76 7.58
CA GLN A 336 -11.78 13.38 7.56
C GLN A 336 -10.64 12.43 7.17
N PHE A 337 -10.48 11.36 7.95
CA PHE A 337 -9.57 10.27 7.70
C PHE A 337 -10.30 8.94 7.75
N SER A 338 -9.71 7.94 7.08
CA SER A 338 -10.20 6.58 7.04
C SER A 338 -9.24 5.61 7.72
N VAL A 339 -9.77 4.55 8.31
CA VAL A 339 -9.03 3.44 8.95
C VAL A 339 -9.90 2.18 8.92
N LYS A 340 -9.30 1.03 8.62
CA LYS A 340 -10.02 -0.24 8.48
C LYS A 340 -9.43 -1.27 9.45
N VAL A 341 -10.28 -1.85 10.29
CA VAL A 341 -9.91 -2.99 11.16
C VAL A 341 -10.56 -4.27 10.67
N ARG A 342 -9.89 -5.40 10.87
CA ARG A 342 -10.31 -6.74 10.44
C ARG A 342 -10.15 -7.74 11.56
N LEU A 343 -11.09 -8.68 11.64
CA LEU A 343 -10.98 -9.89 12.45
C LEU A 343 -10.57 -11.03 11.51
N LEU A 344 -9.39 -11.62 11.76
CA LEU A 344 -8.84 -12.73 10.97
C LEU A 344 -9.52 -14.07 11.26
N TYR A 345 -10.44 -14.11 12.22
CA TYR A 345 -11.37 -15.23 12.40
C TYR A 345 -12.70 -14.91 11.72
N LYS A 346 -13.01 -15.64 10.65
CA LYS A 346 -14.22 -15.41 9.84
C LYS A 346 -15.41 -16.22 10.38
N VAL A 347 -16.26 -15.56 11.16
CA VAL A 347 -17.49 -16.15 11.73
C VAL A 347 -18.74 -15.49 11.14
N PRO A 348 -19.45 -16.14 10.21
CA PRO A 348 -20.70 -15.61 9.63
C PRO A 348 -21.77 -15.23 10.65
N GLU A 349 -21.85 -15.95 11.78
CA GLU A 349 -22.84 -15.74 12.84
C GLU A 349 -22.62 -14.45 13.63
N LEU A 350 -21.41 -13.87 13.60
CA LEU A 350 -21.08 -12.61 14.26
C LEU A 350 -21.19 -11.39 13.33
N ASN A 351 -21.58 -11.59 12.08
CA ASN A 351 -21.76 -10.54 11.08
C ASN A 351 -22.81 -9.51 11.55
N HIS A 352 -22.42 -8.23 11.60
CA HIS A 352 -23.17 -7.10 12.19
C HIS A 352 -23.42 -7.15 13.71
N VAL A 353 -23.03 -8.22 14.41
CA VAL A 353 -23.22 -8.35 15.88
C VAL A 353 -22.15 -7.57 16.64
N MET A 354 -20.87 -7.82 16.33
CA MET A 354 -19.75 -7.19 17.02
C MET A 354 -19.59 -5.71 16.65
N LYS A 355 -19.73 -4.81 17.63
CA LYS A 355 -19.52 -3.37 17.45
C LYS A 355 -18.12 -2.97 17.91
N VAL A 356 -17.34 -2.39 17.00
CA VAL A 356 -16.05 -1.78 17.29
C VAL A 356 -16.28 -0.33 17.71
N SER A 357 -15.63 0.14 18.78
CA SER A 357 -15.54 1.54 19.17
C SER A 357 -14.14 2.10 18.89
N VAL A 358 -14.04 3.41 18.65
CA VAL A 358 -12.77 4.10 18.32
C VAL A 358 -12.46 5.19 19.33
N SER A 359 -11.21 5.24 19.79
CA SER A 359 -10.68 6.29 20.66
C SER A 359 -9.24 6.66 20.28
N VAL A 360 -8.72 7.80 20.76
CA VAL A 360 -7.27 8.04 20.80
C VAL A 360 -6.77 7.57 22.16
N ASN A 361 -5.70 6.77 22.17
CA ASN A 361 -5.23 6.12 23.39
C ASN A 361 -4.79 7.15 24.45
N ASN A 362 -5.29 6.99 25.67
CA ASN A 362 -4.97 7.86 26.81
C ASN A 362 -3.68 7.47 27.56
N ALA A 363 -2.88 6.52 27.06
CA ALA A 363 -1.52 6.31 27.57
C ALA A 363 -0.65 7.59 27.43
N THR A 364 -0.76 8.31 26.30
CA THR A 364 -0.12 9.62 26.13
C THR A 364 -0.71 10.69 27.04
N SER A 365 -1.95 10.52 27.53
CA SER A 365 -2.60 11.45 28.45
C SER A 365 -1.98 11.50 29.86
N GLN A 366 -1.11 10.54 30.21
CA GLN A 366 -0.28 10.57 31.43
C GLN A 366 1.06 11.30 31.23
N LEU A 367 1.50 11.49 29.99
CA LEU A 367 2.72 12.23 29.68
C LEU A 367 2.42 13.74 29.72
N LYS A 368 3.08 14.44 30.65
CA LYS A 368 3.03 15.91 30.70
C LYS A 368 3.51 16.48 29.34
N GLY A 369 2.85 17.52 28.84
CA GLY A 369 3.27 18.25 27.64
C GLY A 369 2.73 17.72 26.30
N PHE A 370 2.24 16.48 26.20
CA PHE A 370 1.61 15.99 24.97
C PHE A 370 0.24 16.63 24.70
N ARG A 371 -0.05 16.95 23.44
CA ARG A 371 -1.39 17.37 23.01
C ARG A 371 -2.40 16.22 23.12
N LYS A 372 -3.68 16.56 23.25
CA LYS A 372 -4.77 15.59 23.41
C LYS A 372 -5.79 15.79 22.29
N PHE A 373 -6.33 14.70 21.76
CA PHE A 373 -7.23 14.73 20.62
C PHE A 373 -8.49 13.90 20.89
N ASN A 374 -9.64 14.50 20.61
CA ASN A 374 -10.92 13.80 20.58
C ASN A 374 -11.17 13.32 19.14
N VAL A 375 -11.60 12.06 18.99
CA VAL A 375 -12.18 11.57 17.73
C VAL A 375 -13.60 12.13 17.61
N LEU A 376 -13.98 12.54 16.41
CA LEU A 376 -15.33 12.96 16.03
C LEU A 376 -15.78 12.17 14.79
N GLY A 377 -17.11 12.03 14.62
CA GLY A 377 -17.72 11.25 13.55
C GLY A 377 -18.34 9.95 14.07
N THR A 378 -18.34 8.91 13.25
CA THR A 378 -18.92 7.59 13.59
C THR A 378 -17.98 6.83 14.55
N LEU A 379 -18.10 7.09 15.85
CA LEU A 379 -17.25 6.50 16.90
C LEU A 379 -17.45 5.00 17.13
N SER A 380 -18.51 4.40 16.58
CA SER A 380 -18.72 2.95 16.62
C SER A 380 -19.29 2.42 15.30
N LYS A 381 -18.77 1.28 14.84
CA LYS A 381 -19.21 0.59 13.63
C LYS A 381 -19.21 -0.92 13.85
N ALA A 382 -20.19 -1.62 13.28
CA ALA A 382 -20.25 -3.08 13.34
C ALA A 382 -19.28 -3.74 12.35
N LEU A 383 -18.62 -4.83 12.78
CA LEU A 383 -17.90 -5.73 11.87
C LEU A 383 -18.89 -6.35 10.88
N ASN A 384 -18.54 -6.35 9.60
CA ASN A 384 -19.37 -6.91 8.54
C ASN A 384 -18.53 -7.56 7.44
N MET A 385 -19.12 -8.50 6.71
CA MET A 385 -18.47 -9.15 5.56
C MET A 385 -18.69 -8.44 4.22
N ALA A 386 -19.67 -7.52 4.13
CA ALA A 386 -20.08 -6.91 2.86
C ALA A 386 -19.10 -5.82 2.34
N GLU A 387 -18.36 -5.16 3.24
CA GLU A 387 -17.39 -4.09 2.90
C GLU A 387 -16.00 -4.61 2.49
N SER A 388 -15.85 -5.93 2.33
CA SER A 388 -14.63 -6.60 1.90
C SER A 388 -14.89 -7.32 0.58
N MET A 389 -14.08 -7.04 -0.45
CA MET A 389 -14.18 -7.71 -1.76
C MET A 389 -14.03 -9.23 -1.64
N ASN A 390 -13.31 -9.69 -0.62
CA ASN A 390 -13.00 -11.10 -0.38
C ASN A 390 -13.85 -11.67 0.79
N GLY A 391 -14.85 -10.90 1.25
CA GLY A 391 -15.80 -11.30 2.29
C GLY A 391 -15.19 -11.47 3.69
N GLY A 392 -14.12 -10.75 4.03
CA GLY A 392 -13.52 -10.76 5.37
C GLY A 392 -14.31 -9.92 6.38
N MET A 393 -14.23 -10.26 7.68
CA MET A 393 -14.94 -9.58 8.77
C MET A 393 -14.28 -8.24 9.13
N VAL A 394 -14.88 -7.13 8.68
CA VAL A 394 -14.23 -5.81 8.63
C VAL A 394 -15.11 -4.69 9.21
N ALA A 395 -14.50 -3.69 9.85
CA ALA A 395 -15.12 -2.40 10.15
C ALA A 395 -14.35 -1.26 9.48
N ASP A 396 -14.93 -0.68 8.43
CA ASP A 396 -14.35 0.40 7.62
C ASP A 396 -14.82 1.79 8.11
N PHE A 397 -14.00 2.47 8.91
CA PHE A 397 -14.31 3.81 9.39
C PHE A 397 -13.82 4.85 8.38
N ARG A 398 -14.72 5.51 7.63
CA ARG A 398 -14.36 6.46 6.56
C ARG A 398 -14.44 7.95 6.90
N HIS A 399 -15.19 8.29 7.95
CA HIS A 399 -15.58 9.67 8.29
C HIS A 399 -15.17 10.05 9.73
N LEU A 400 -14.00 9.59 10.18
CA LEU A 400 -13.43 10.01 11.45
C LEU A 400 -12.69 11.33 11.27
N SER A 401 -12.66 12.18 12.30
CA SER A 401 -11.81 13.38 12.32
C SER A 401 -11.25 13.63 13.72
N LEU A 402 -10.10 14.28 13.83
CA LEU A 402 -9.46 14.61 15.11
C LEU A 402 -9.66 16.09 15.43
N LYS A 403 -10.04 16.40 16.68
CA LYS A 403 -10.13 17.76 17.21
C LYS A 403 -9.28 17.90 18.47
N ASP A 404 -8.46 18.96 18.50
CA ASP A 404 -7.59 19.30 19.61
C ASP A 404 -8.41 19.60 20.88
N GLN A 405 -8.11 18.89 21.96
CA GLN A 405 -8.72 19.05 23.27
C GLN A 405 -7.96 20.13 24.06
N LYS A 406 -8.36 21.40 23.84
CA LYS A 406 -7.86 22.54 24.62
C LYS A 406 -8.13 22.32 26.11
N VAL A 407 -7.09 22.04 26.88
CA VAL A 407 -7.18 21.94 28.35
C VAL A 407 -7.46 23.33 28.92
N GLY A 408 -8.59 23.47 29.62
CA GLY A 408 -8.98 24.70 30.29
C GLY A 408 -8.11 24.98 31.51
N GLY A 409 -6.96 25.62 31.31
CA GLY A 409 -6.03 25.98 32.37
C GLY A 409 -5.02 27.00 31.89
N GLY A 410 -5.20 28.26 32.26
CA GLY A 410 -4.28 29.35 31.91
C GLY A 410 -2.94 29.18 32.63
N GLY A 411 -1.95 28.65 31.90
CA GLY A 411 -0.58 28.57 32.37
C GLY A 411 0.37 28.46 31.19
N LYS A 412 1.37 29.34 31.13
CA LYS A 412 2.62 29.06 30.40
C LYS A 412 3.34 27.95 31.16
N GLY A 413 2.90 26.71 30.94
CA GLY A 413 3.66 25.53 31.33
C GLY A 413 5.01 25.61 30.63
N ILE A 414 6.08 25.58 31.40
CA ILE A 414 7.44 25.46 30.87
C ILE A 414 7.48 24.16 30.05
N ASN A 415 7.91 24.25 28.80
CA ASN A 415 8.04 23.10 27.90
C ASN A 415 9.20 22.21 28.38
N ASP A 416 8.95 21.35 29.37
CA ASP A 416 9.88 20.30 29.82
C ASP A 416 9.97 19.12 28.83
N LEU A 417 9.31 19.19 27.67
CA LEU A 417 9.54 18.28 26.54
C LEU A 417 10.14 19.04 25.35
N SER A 418 11.24 18.47 24.82
CA SER A 418 12.01 18.99 23.70
C SER A 418 11.45 18.60 22.31
N LEU A 419 10.28 17.95 22.25
CA LEU A 419 9.70 17.43 21.01
C LEU A 419 8.87 18.50 20.30
N SER A 420 9.02 18.58 18.98
CA SER A 420 8.21 19.45 18.14
C SER A 420 6.83 18.85 17.84
N VAL A 421 5.92 19.71 17.38
CA VAL A 421 4.56 19.37 16.95
C VAL A 421 4.51 18.26 15.88
N THR A 422 5.60 18.06 15.14
CA THR A 422 5.74 17.03 14.11
C THR A 422 6.48 15.76 14.58
N GLU A 423 6.94 15.73 15.83
CA GLU A 423 7.62 14.59 16.47
C GLU A 423 6.76 13.94 17.58
N GLU A 424 5.66 14.56 17.99
CA GLU A 424 4.68 13.91 18.88
C GLU A 424 3.91 12.80 18.14
N LEU A 425 3.92 11.62 18.76
CA LEU A 425 3.30 10.40 18.24
C LEU A 425 2.06 10.05 19.06
N HIS A 426 0.96 9.78 18.36
CA HIS A 426 -0.34 9.39 18.94
C HIS A 426 -0.77 8.03 18.40
N ARG A 427 -1.74 7.39 19.04
CA ARG A 427 -2.27 6.08 18.58
C ARG A 427 -3.78 6.06 18.66
N ILE A 428 -4.40 5.47 17.64
CA ILE A 428 -5.85 5.28 17.58
C ILE A 428 -6.15 3.84 18.01
N THR A 429 -6.96 3.69 19.04
CA THR A 429 -7.31 2.40 19.66
C THR A 429 -8.73 2.00 19.29
N PHE A 430 -8.88 0.74 18.95
CA PHE A 430 -10.12 0.09 18.54
C PHE A 430 -10.45 -0.99 19.57
N GLN A 431 -11.65 -0.94 20.14
CA GLN A 431 -12.11 -1.89 21.15
C GLN A 431 -13.39 -2.58 20.71
N THR A 432 -13.54 -3.86 21.01
CA THR A 432 -14.80 -4.60 20.80
C THR A 432 -14.89 -5.80 21.76
N GLN A 433 -16.08 -6.38 21.88
CA GLN A 433 -16.31 -7.61 22.64
C GLN A 433 -16.57 -8.75 21.64
N PHE A 434 -15.85 -9.85 21.79
CA PHE A 434 -16.11 -11.10 21.08
C PHE A 434 -16.91 -12.03 22.01
N ASP A 435 -18.11 -12.43 21.59
CA ASP A 435 -19.00 -13.31 22.34
C ASP A 435 -19.50 -14.44 21.43
N TYR A 436 -18.97 -15.66 21.58
CA TYR A 436 -19.33 -16.81 20.74
C TYR A 436 -19.14 -18.14 21.49
N GLN A 437 -20.07 -19.09 21.31
CA GLN A 437 -20.07 -20.42 21.96
C GLN A 437 -19.75 -20.42 23.47
N GLY A 438 -20.23 -19.41 24.20
CA GLY A 438 -20.03 -19.26 25.65
C GLY A 438 -18.67 -18.70 26.07
N LEU A 439 -17.79 -18.35 25.12
CA LEU A 439 -16.56 -17.61 25.36
C LEU A 439 -16.79 -16.11 25.15
N SER A 440 -16.38 -15.29 26.12
CA SER A 440 -16.43 -13.83 26.06
C SER A 440 -15.02 -13.25 26.20
N VAL A 441 -14.55 -12.50 25.20
CA VAL A 441 -13.19 -11.94 25.15
C VAL A 441 -13.23 -10.47 24.73
N PRO A 442 -12.73 -9.53 25.56
CA PRO A 442 -12.49 -8.16 25.12
C PRO A 442 -11.30 -8.12 24.17
N LEU A 443 -11.50 -7.52 23.00
CA LEU A 443 -10.48 -7.32 21.97
C LEU A 443 -10.09 -5.85 21.91
N GLU A 444 -8.79 -5.58 21.90
CA GLU A 444 -8.23 -4.26 21.72
C GLU A 444 -7.06 -4.33 20.74
N ILE A 445 -7.04 -3.42 19.76
CA ILE A 445 -5.89 -3.19 18.89
C ILE A 445 -5.69 -1.70 18.70
N SER A 446 -4.46 -1.27 18.43
CA SER A 446 -4.14 0.12 18.15
C SER A 446 -3.38 0.27 16.83
N SER A 447 -3.55 1.42 16.18
CA SER A 447 -2.81 1.77 14.96
C SER A 447 -1.30 1.82 15.19
N LEU A 448 -0.54 1.81 14.10
CA LEU A 448 0.82 2.36 14.14
C LEU A 448 0.77 3.83 14.60
N PRO A 449 1.86 4.36 15.20
CA PRO A 449 1.90 5.74 15.64
C PRO A 449 1.65 6.75 14.51
N VAL A 450 0.73 7.68 14.78
CA VAL A 450 0.30 8.74 13.86
C VAL A 450 0.82 10.10 14.31
N VAL A 451 1.21 10.94 13.35
CA VAL A 451 1.58 12.35 13.60
C VAL A 451 0.37 13.22 13.29
N VAL A 452 -0.02 14.10 14.23
CA VAL A 452 -1.20 14.96 14.09
C VAL A 452 -0.79 16.41 13.83
N ILE A 453 -1.11 16.96 12.66
CA ILE A 453 -0.76 18.32 12.25
C ILE A 453 -1.96 19.28 12.33
N SER A 454 -1.67 20.57 12.45
CA SER A 454 -2.66 21.65 12.45
C SER A 454 -2.77 22.35 11.09
N ASN A 455 -1.69 22.43 10.32
CA ASN A 455 -1.64 23.09 9.02
C ASN A 455 -0.93 22.21 7.97
N SER A 456 -1.37 22.26 6.71
CA SER A 456 -0.72 21.57 5.59
C SER A 456 0.76 21.91 5.42
N SER A 457 1.20 23.11 5.83
CA SER A 457 2.63 23.50 5.83
C SER A 457 3.52 22.56 6.66
N GLN A 458 2.94 21.83 7.62
CA GLN A 458 3.65 20.88 8.47
C GLN A 458 3.76 19.48 7.85
N GLN A 459 3.06 19.19 6.74
CA GLN A 459 3.03 17.85 6.13
C GLN A 459 4.42 17.34 5.74
N GLN A 460 5.29 18.22 5.23
CA GLN A 460 6.66 17.87 4.83
C GLN A 460 7.47 17.35 6.04
N SER A 461 7.54 18.12 7.13
CA SER A 461 8.28 17.73 8.34
C SER A 461 7.64 16.54 9.07
N ALA A 462 6.31 16.47 9.09
CA ALA A 462 5.61 15.36 9.72
C ALA A 462 5.78 14.03 8.97
N TRP A 463 5.82 14.04 7.63
CA TRP A 463 6.14 12.85 6.86
C TRP A 463 7.56 12.35 7.14
N ALA A 464 8.54 13.25 7.33
CA ALA A 464 9.90 12.88 7.75
C ALA A 464 9.90 12.03 9.03
N SER A 465 9.08 12.40 10.01
CA SER A 465 8.93 11.64 11.27
C SER A 465 8.28 10.28 11.05
N VAL A 466 7.24 10.21 10.22
CA VAL A 466 6.60 8.93 9.86
C VAL A 466 7.60 8.00 9.15
N LEU A 467 8.42 8.52 8.24
CA LEU A 467 9.51 7.77 7.59
C LEU A 467 10.52 7.26 8.62
N TRP A 468 11.03 8.12 9.49
CA TRP A 468 12.07 7.75 10.46
C TRP A 468 11.60 6.71 11.48
N PHE A 469 10.38 6.86 12.00
CA PHE A 469 9.77 5.92 12.93
C PHE A 469 9.60 4.54 12.29
N ASN A 470 8.94 4.47 11.13
CA ASN A 470 8.59 3.18 10.50
C ASN A 470 9.79 2.49 9.83
N MET A 471 10.85 3.23 9.49
CA MET A 471 12.12 2.64 9.07
C MET A 471 12.82 1.90 10.22
N LEU A 472 12.93 2.53 11.40
CA LEU A 472 13.84 2.09 12.48
C LEU A 472 13.19 1.44 13.70
N CYS A 473 11.93 1.75 14.01
CA CYS A 473 11.32 1.29 15.26
C CYS A 473 10.58 -0.05 15.06
N PRO A 474 11.02 -1.15 15.68
CA PRO A 474 10.29 -2.43 15.63
C PRO A 474 9.09 -2.46 16.58
N ASP A 475 9.07 -1.59 17.59
CA ASP A 475 8.01 -1.52 18.60
C ASP A 475 6.99 -0.41 18.26
N PRO A 476 5.75 -0.75 17.87
CA PRO A 476 4.71 0.23 17.56
C PRO A 476 4.11 0.92 18.80
N GLU A 477 4.45 0.49 20.03
CA GLU A 477 4.02 1.13 21.28
C GLU A 477 4.86 2.36 21.63
N ASN A 478 6.06 2.51 21.06
CA ASN A 478 7.04 3.53 21.46
C ASN A 478 6.71 4.96 20.98
N VAL A 479 5.70 5.58 21.59
CA VAL A 479 5.32 6.99 21.36
C VAL A 479 6.40 8.02 21.77
N LYS A 480 7.45 7.58 22.47
CA LYS A 480 8.58 8.42 22.93
C LYS A 480 9.80 8.34 22.03
N PHE A 481 9.72 7.63 20.90
CA PHE A 481 10.84 7.34 19.99
C PHE A 481 11.73 8.55 19.66
N PHE A 482 11.17 9.76 19.50
CA PHE A 482 11.96 10.94 19.17
C PHE A 482 12.79 11.53 20.33
N GLU A 483 12.51 11.16 21.60
CA GLU A 483 13.32 11.57 22.77
C GLU A 483 14.75 11.00 22.69
N SER A 484 14.91 9.80 22.12
CA SER A 484 16.18 9.08 21.97
C SER A 484 16.33 8.47 20.57
N SER A 485 16.08 9.30 19.55
CA SER A 485 16.06 8.89 18.13
C SER A 485 17.32 8.10 17.71
N PRO A 486 17.21 6.82 17.29
CA PRO A 486 18.34 6.07 16.77
C PRO A 486 18.82 6.64 15.42
N ALA A 487 20.09 6.41 15.12
CA ALA A 487 20.65 6.68 13.80
C ALA A 487 20.33 5.53 12.83
N ALA A 488 19.98 5.85 11.59
CA ALA A 488 19.75 4.87 10.54
C ALA A 488 21.08 4.45 9.90
N THR A 489 21.23 3.18 9.52
CA THR A 489 22.34 2.78 8.64
C THR A 489 22.05 3.22 7.20
N TRP A 490 23.10 3.45 6.42
CA TRP A 490 22.94 3.84 5.02
C TRP A 490 22.16 2.82 4.18
N PRO A 491 22.33 1.49 4.33
CA PRO A 491 21.48 0.51 3.63
C PRO A 491 19.99 0.70 3.92
N GLN A 492 19.59 0.85 5.19
CA GLN A 492 18.19 1.07 5.59
C GLN A 492 17.64 2.40 5.03
N PHE A 493 18.45 3.46 5.10
CA PHE A 493 18.05 4.78 4.64
C PHE A 493 17.96 4.87 3.11
N GLY A 494 18.92 4.27 2.39
CA GLY A 494 18.93 4.18 0.93
C GLY A 494 17.76 3.34 0.39
N GLU A 495 17.42 2.24 1.06
CA GLU A 495 16.24 1.44 0.74
C GLU A 495 14.93 2.23 0.95
N MET A 496 14.79 2.95 2.07
CA MET A 496 13.64 3.83 2.32
C MET A 496 13.51 4.94 1.27
N LEU A 497 14.63 5.57 0.86
CA LEU A 497 14.63 6.55 -0.24
C LEU A 497 14.23 5.93 -1.57
N ASN A 498 14.74 4.73 -1.89
CA ASN A 498 14.36 3.98 -3.08
C ASN A 498 12.84 3.76 -3.15
N TRP A 499 12.20 3.38 -2.03
CA TRP A 499 10.75 3.26 -1.92
C TRP A 499 9.99 4.59 -2.14
N GLN A 500 10.53 5.74 -1.69
CA GLN A 500 9.92 7.04 -1.98
C GLN A 500 9.86 7.32 -3.49
N PHE A 501 10.95 7.06 -4.22
CA PHE A 501 11.00 7.27 -5.67
C PHE A 501 10.12 6.26 -6.43
N LEU A 502 10.14 4.99 -6.01
CA LEU A 502 9.30 3.93 -6.60
C LEU A 502 7.81 4.28 -6.49
N SER A 503 7.34 4.69 -5.32
CA SER A 503 5.94 5.08 -5.09
C SER A 503 5.53 6.39 -5.76
N CYS A 504 6.47 7.31 -6.02
CA CYS A 504 6.18 8.59 -6.67
C CYS A 504 6.24 8.57 -8.21
N GLY A 505 7.09 7.72 -8.80
CA GLY A 505 7.40 7.75 -10.24
C GLY A 505 7.55 6.38 -10.90
N LYS A 506 7.04 5.30 -10.29
CA LYS A 506 7.07 3.90 -10.80
C LYS A 506 8.46 3.27 -10.98
N ARG A 507 9.54 4.06 -10.85
CA ARG A 507 10.94 3.62 -10.87
C ARG A 507 11.62 4.04 -9.57
N GLY A 508 12.38 3.11 -8.98
CA GLY A 508 13.23 3.37 -7.83
C GLY A 508 14.53 4.11 -8.14
N LEU A 509 15.42 4.18 -7.16
CA LEU A 509 16.80 4.66 -7.32
C LEU A 509 17.72 3.50 -7.73
N ASP A 510 18.65 3.77 -8.63
CA ASP A 510 19.72 2.83 -8.98
C ASP A 510 20.97 3.00 -8.10
N ASN A 511 21.92 2.06 -8.23
CA ASN A 511 23.15 2.05 -7.43
C ASN A 511 24.04 3.28 -7.68
N ASP A 512 24.06 3.86 -8.89
CA ASP A 512 24.84 5.06 -9.22
C ASP A 512 24.24 6.32 -8.57
N GLN A 513 22.91 6.40 -8.52
CA GLN A 513 22.15 7.45 -7.85
C GLN A 513 22.30 7.36 -6.32
N LEU A 514 22.19 6.15 -5.77
CA LEU A 514 22.43 5.88 -4.35
C LEU A 514 23.88 6.18 -3.94
N GLU A 515 24.87 5.74 -4.71
CA GLU A 515 26.29 6.07 -4.46
C GLU A 515 26.50 7.60 -4.45
N THR A 516 25.90 8.32 -5.40
CA THR A 516 26.03 9.78 -5.47
C THR A 516 25.42 10.47 -4.24
N LEU A 517 24.28 9.97 -3.73
CA LEU A 517 23.69 10.43 -2.48
C LEU A 517 24.55 10.07 -1.26
N ALA A 518 25.14 8.87 -1.21
CA ALA A 518 26.06 8.46 -0.14
C ALA A 518 27.30 9.36 -0.08
N ILE A 519 27.91 9.65 -1.25
CA ILE A 519 29.05 10.59 -1.38
C ILE A 519 28.65 11.99 -0.88
N LYS A 520 27.45 12.47 -1.20
CA LYS A 520 26.94 13.77 -0.74
C LYS A 520 26.77 13.84 0.79
N LEU A 521 26.51 12.71 1.46
CA LEU A 521 26.26 12.65 2.90
C LEU A 521 27.50 12.33 3.74
N PHE A 522 28.39 11.48 3.24
CA PHE A 522 29.53 10.89 3.99
C PHE A 522 30.89 11.15 3.36
N GLY A 523 30.95 11.85 2.22
CA GLY A 523 32.16 11.93 1.40
C GLY A 523 32.46 10.61 0.69
N LYS A 524 33.61 10.54 0.01
CA LYS A 524 34.04 9.33 -0.69
C LYS A 524 34.58 8.30 0.31
N GLN A 525 33.94 7.14 0.42
CA GLN A 525 34.33 6.02 1.28
C GLN A 525 34.63 4.75 0.44
N GLN A 526 35.23 3.73 1.07
CA GLN A 526 35.44 2.41 0.44
C GLN A 526 34.19 1.52 0.49
N SER A 527 33.42 1.61 1.58
CA SER A 527 32.09 1.00 1.74
C SER A 527 31.22 1.94 2.57
N TYR A 528 29.92 1.94 2.32
CA TYR A 528 28.94 2.74 3.04
C TYR A 528 28.06 1.93 4.01
N GLU A 529 28.23 0.60 4.10
CA GLU A 529 27.35 -0.29 4.88
C GLU A 529 27.24 0.10 6.36
N ASN A 530 28.37 0.50 6.95
CA ASN A 530 28.46 0.92 8.36
C ASN A 530 28.28 2.44 8.57
N CYS A 531 28.04 3.22 7.51
CA CYS A 531 27.78 4.66 7.64
C CYS A 531 26.38 4.88 8.25
N THR A 532 26.28 5.77 9.23
CA THR A 532 25.02 6.09 9.90
C THR A 532 24.64 7.55 9.77
N ILE A 533 23.34 7.81 9.63
CA ILE A 533 22.75 9.16 9.58
C ILE A 533 21.83 9.37 10.78
N SER A 534 22.02 10.48 11.49
CA SER A 534 21.17 10.88 12.63
C SER A 534 19.87 11.52 12.15
N TRP A 535 18.84 11.48 13.00
CA TRP A 535 17.60 12.22 12.81
C TRP A 535 17.86 13.73 12.60
N THR A 536 18.80 14.30 13.36
CA THR A 536 19.16 15.73 13.27
C THR A 536 19.72 16.08 11.88
N LYS A 537 20.64 15.28 11.34
CA LYS A 537 21.23 15.48 10.00
C LYS A 537 20.23 15.27 8.86
N PHE A 538 19.19 14.45 9.08
CA PHE A 538 18.12 14.24 8.11
C PHE A 538 17.10 15.37 8.07
N SER A 539 16.59 15.83 9.22
CA SER A 539 15.41 16.71 9.28
C SER A 539 15.63 18.09 9.90
N LYS A 540 16.69 18.32 10.69
CA LYS A 540 16.90 19.56 11.48
C LYS A 540 18.10 20.40 11.01
N GLU A 541 19.21 19.77 10.64
CA GLU A 541 20.43 20.43 10.21
C GLU A 541 20.36 20.79 8.72
N ASN A 542 20.90 21.96 8.35
CA ASN A 542 21.02 22.35 6.96
C ASN A 542 22.16 21.58 6.28
N LEU A 543 22.00 21.27 4.99
CA LEU A 543 23.09 20.72 4.20
C LEU A 543 24.23 21.76 4.03
N PRO A 544 25.50 21.32 3.95
CA PRO A 544 26.63 22.21 3.68
C PRO A 544 26.37 23.12 2.48
N ASP A 545 26.76 24.39 2.60
CA ASP A 545 26.56 25.44 1.60
C ASP A 545 25.09 25.73 1.20
N THR A 546 24.11 25.36 2.04
CA THR A 546 22.68 25.61 1.80
C THR A 546 21.94 26.13 3.05
N ASN A 547 20.72 26.60 2.85
CA ASN A 547 19.81 27.09 3.90
C ASN A 547 18.59 26.17 4.11
N PHE A 548 18.71 24.88 3.76
CA PHE A 548 17.64 23.90 3.88
C PHE A 548 18.18 22.52 4.31
N THR A 549 17.31 21.70 4.88
CA THR A 549 17.67 20.36 5.38
C THR A 549 17.61 19.30 4.28
N LEU A 550 18.28 18.17 4.50
CA LEU A 550 18.34 17.07 3.54
C LEU A 550 16.96 16.59 3.10
N TRP A 551 16.05 16.38 4.06
CA TRP A 551 14.70 15.93 3.76
C TRP A 551 13.91 16.95 2.91
N VAL A 552 13.98 18.24 3.22
CA VAL A 552 13.25 19.29 2.48
C VAL A 552 13.63 19.30 0.99
N TRP A 553 14.92 19.10 0.71
CA TRP A 553 15.44 19.02 -0.66
C TRP A 553 14.98 17.75 -1.41
N LEU A 554 15.09 16.59 -0.76
CA LEU A 554 14.66 15.31 -1.35
C LEU A 554 13.15 15.30 -1.60
N ASP A 555 12.36 15.82 -0.65
CA ASP A 555 10.92 15.99 -0.80
C ASP A 555 10.56 16.97 -1.92
N GLY A 556 11.28 18.07 -2.06
CA GLY A 556 11.14 18.99 -3.21
C GLY A 556 11.32 18.27 -4.55
N ILE A 557 12.35 17.42 -4.66
CA ILE A 557 12.59 16.57 -5.84
C ILE A 557 11.46 15.55 -6.04
N LEU A 558 11.02 14.85 -4.99
CA LEU A 558 9.93 13.86 -5.08
C LEU A 558 8.62 14.50 -5.57
N ASN A 559 8.29 15.70 -5.10
CA ASN A 559 7.12 16.44 -5.58
C ASN A 559 7.28 16.89 -7.04
N LEU A 560 8.48 17.30 -7.46
CA LEU A 560 8.77 17.65 -8.86
C LEU A 560 8.59 16.44 -9.79
N VAL A 561 9.08 15.27 -9.37
CA VAL A 561 8.89 14.00 -10.09
C VAL A 561 7.42 13.64 -10.18
N LYS A 562 6.74 13.54 -9.03
CA LYS A 562 5.33 13.11 -8.95
C LYS A 562 4.38 13.97 -9.77
N LEU A 563 4.62 15.28 -9.86
CA LEU A 563 3.69 16.23 -10.50
C LEU A 563 4.02 16.56 -11.96
N TYR A 564 5.29 16.54 -12.38
CA TYR A 564 5.68 17.05 -13.72
C TYR A 564 6.60 16.13 -14.52
N LEU A 565 7.24 15.12 -13.89
CA LEU A 565 8.29 14.32 -14.53
C LEU A 565 8.06 12.80 -14.38
N SER A 566 6.88 12.37 -13.95
CA SER A 566 6.60 10.97 -13.58
C SER A 566 6.90 10.00 -14.71
N ASP A 567 6.39 10.27 -15.92
CA ASP A 567 6.61 9.40 -17.08
C ASP A 567 8.08 9.40 -17.51
N LEU A 568 8.73 10.57 -17.58
CA LEU A 568 10.15 10.75 -17.92
C LEU A 568 11.09 10.04 -16.94
N TRP A 569 10.70 9.99 -15.66
CA TRP A 569 11.41 9.25 -14.62
C TRP A 569 11.18 7.75 -14.75
N SER A 570 9.94 7.31 -14.98
CA SER A 570 9.61 5.89 -15.17
C SER A 570 10.34 5.27 -16.37
N ASP A 571 10.44 6.03 -17.47
CA ASP A 571 11.19 5.70 -18.69
C ASP A 571 12.72 5.61 -18.46
N GLY A 572 13.23 6.21 -17.37
CA GLY A 572 14.65 6.36 -17.13
C GLY A 572 15.35 7.41 -17.99
N SER A 573 14.62 8.33 -18.62
CA SER A 573 15.19 9.44 -19.38
C SER A 573 15.89 10.50 -18.50
N ILE A 574 15.68 10.45 -17.18
CA ILE A 574 16.29 11.34 -16.20
C ILE A 574 17.37 10.58 -15.42
N MET A 575 18.61 11.07 -15.45
CA MET A 575 19.72 10.51 -14.66
C MET A 575 19.64 10.92 -13.18
N GLY A 576 19.06 12.09 -12.88
CA GLY A 576 18.62 12.46 -11.54
C GLY A 576 19.76 12.89 -10.61
N PHE A 577 20.35 11.95 -9.87
CA PHE A 577 21.36 12.24 -8.86
C PHE A 577 22.78 12.10 -9.43
N VAL A 578 23.36 13.23 -9.83
CA VAL A 578 24.72 13.30 -10.39
C VAL A 578 25.40 14.57 -9.88
N SER A 579 26.59 14.45 -9.28
CA SER A 579 27.37 15.60 -8.87
C SER A 579 27.93 16.37 -10.07
N LYS A 580 28.13 17.69 -9.95
CA LYS A 580 28.72 18.54 -11.00
C LYS A 580 30.07 18.00 -11.52
N GLY A 581 30.84 17.32 -10.67
CA GLY A 581 32.10 16.66 -11.05
C GLY A 581 31.89 15.39 -11.89
N LYS A 582 31.00 14.48 -11.44
CA LYS A 582 30.67 13.23 -12.18
C LYS A 582 30.01 13.57 -13.52
N GLU A 583 29.11 14.56 -13.56
CA GLU A 583 28.50 15.11 -14.77
C GLU A 583 29.53 15.56 -15.82
N ARG A 584 30.49 16.42 -15.43
CA ARG A 584 31.55 16.89 -16.33
C ARG A 584 32.40 15.73 -16.86
N LEU A 585 32.78 14.79 -15.99
CA LEU A 585 33.57 13.62 -16.36
C LEU A 585 32.85 12.73 -17.40
N LEU A 586 31.55 12.48 -17.19
CA LEU A 586 30.72 11.66 -18.08
C LEU A 586 30.52 12.29 -19.46
N LEU A 587 30.38 13.62 -19.52
CA LEU A 587 30.15 14.37 -20.76
C LEU A 587 31.44 14.66 -21.55
N LYS A 588 32.61 14.84 -20.88
CA LYS A 588 33.89 15.22 -21.51
C LYS A 588 34.37 14.27 -22.64
N LYS A 589 33.91 13.02 -22.64
CA LYS A 589 34.29 11.97 -23.60
C LYS A 589 33.15 11.54 -24.55
N LYS A 590 32.09 12.35 -24.69
CA LYS A 590 30.92 12.06 -25.53
C LYS A 590 30.88 12.97 -26.75
N GLN A 591 30.10 12.59 -27.76
CA GLN A 591 29.93 13.40 -28.97
C GLN A 591 29.28 14.75 -28.68
N ASN A 592 29.56 15.73 -29.54
CA ASN A 592 29.01 17.08 -29.47
C ASN A 592 27.47 17.06 -29.35
N GLY A 593 26.91 17.87 -28.46
CA GLY A 593 25.46 17.92 -28.22
C GLY A 593 24.87 16.72 -27.47
N THR A 594 25.72 15.88 -26.85
CA THR A 594 25.26 14.93 -25.84
C THR A 594 24.95 15.66 -24.54
N PHE A 595 23.78 15.37 -23.94
CA PHE A 595 23.29 15.99 -22.72
C PHE A 595 22.76 14.97 -21.72
N LEU A 596 22.68 15.37 -20.45
CA LEU A 596 22.04 14.60 -19.38
C LEU A 596 21.12 15.49 -18.54
N LEU A 597 20.12 14.86 -17.91
CA LEU A 597 19.15 15.49 -17.01
C LEU A 597 19.44 15.12 -15.56
N ARG A 598 19.62 16.12 -14.69
CA ARG A 598 19.84 15.92 -13.26
C ARG A 598 19.09 16.92 -12.38
N PHE A 599 18.90 16.56 -11.12
CA PHE A 599 18.33 17.46 -10.13
C PHE A 599 19.34 18.51 -9.67
N SER A 600 18.84 19.66 -9.23
CA SER A 600 19.62 20.75 -8.66
C SER A 600 19.89 20.50 -7.18
N GLU A 601 21.16 20.46 -6.81
CA GLU A 601 21.60 20.37 -5.41
C GLU A 601 21.46 21.70 -4.63
N SER A 602 21.10 22.80 -5.31
CA SER A 602 21.12 24.17 -4.76
C SER A 602 19.74 24.83 -4.67
N ILE A 603 18.65 24.11 -5.00
CA ILE A 603 17.28 24.64 -4.94
C ILE A 603 16.49 23.86 -3.91
N LYS A 604 15.96 24.59 -2.91
CA LYS A 604 15.18 24.05 -1.80
C LYS A 604 13.99 23.21 -2.27
N ASP A 605 13.13 23.79 -3.10
CA ASP A 605 11.83 23.21 -3.46
C ASP A 605 11.91 22.22 -4.64
N GLY A 606 13.11 21.69 -4.91
CA GLY A 606 13.42 20.86 -6.06
C GLY A 606 13.57 21.66 -7.36
N GLY A 607 14.44 21.17 -8.24
CA GLY A 607 14.55 21.69 -9.61
C GLY A 607 15.32 20.72 -10.50
N ILE A 608 15.02 20.73 -11.79
CA ILE A 608 15.69 19.91 -12.81
C ILE A 608 16.50 20.79 -13.75
N THR A 609 17.70 20.35 -14.11
CA THR A 609 18.57 21.02 -15.09
C THR A 609 19.11 19.99 -16.07
N PHE A 610 19.55 20.48 -17.23
CA PHE A 610 20.36 19.72 -18.16
C PHE A 610 21.72 20.39 -18.37
N SER A 611 22.70 19.55 -18.64
CA SER A 611 24.03 19.96 -19.10
C SER A 611 24.40 19.22 -20.37
N TRP A 612 25.10 19.88 -21.28
CA TRP A 612 25.58 19.30 -22.54
C TRP A 612 27.07 19.58 -22.76
N VAL A 613 27.72 18.71 -23.53
CA VAL A 613 29.07 18.96 -24.04
C VAL A 613 29.02 19.71 -25.37
N GLN A 614 29.81 20.77 -25.48
CA GLN A 614 30.08 21.48 -26.72
C GLN A 614 31.59 21.52 -26.96
N TYR A 615 32.03 21.08 -28.15
CA TYR A 615 33.40 21.19 -28.59
C TYR A 615 33.60 22.50 -29.34
N ALA A 616 34.59 23.29 -28.91
CA ALA A 616 35.03 24.46 -29.67
C ALA A 616 35.91 24.06 -30.86
N ASN A 617 36.14 24.99 -31.79
CA ASN A 617 36.92 24.78 -33.02
C ASN A 617 38.40 24.39 -32.76
N ASP A 618 38.88 24.57 -31.53
CA ASP A 618 40.22 24.16 -31.06
C ASP A 618 40.26 22.72 -30.52
N GLY A 619 39.13 22.00 -30.53
CA GLY A 619 38.99 20.65 -29.98
C GLY A 619 38.78 20.60 -28.46
N SER A 620 38.74 21.74 -27.77
CA SER A 620 38.46 21.78 -26.33
C SER A 620 36.99 21.49 -26.03
N SER A 621 36.74 20.60 -25.08
CA SER A 621 35.40 20.25 -24.60
C SER A 621 34.98 21.20 -23.48
N SER A 622 33.91 21.97 -23.68
CA SER A 622 33.23 22.71 -22.61
C SER A 622 31.92 22.02 -22.23
N VAL A 623 31.58 21.99 -20.94
CA VAL A 623 30.28 21.51 -20.46
C VAL A 623 29.48 22.70 -19.99
N GLN A 624 28.36 22.94 -20.65
CA GLN A 624 27.43 24.04 -20.34
C GLN A 624 26.26 23.49 -19.54
N THR A 625 25.76 24.28 -18.58
CA THR A 625 24.63 23.93 -17.70
C THR A 625 23.66 25.11 -17.68
N VAL A 626 22.36 24.83 -17.89
CA VAL A 626 21.29 25.83 -17.82
C VAL A 626 20.80 26.02 -16.38
N LYS A 627 20.32 27.24 -16.06
CA LYS A 627 19.67 27.53 -14.77
C LYS A 627 18.54 26.51 -14.52
N PRO A 628 18.46 25.82 -13.36
CA PRO A 628 17.48 24.76 -13.18
C PRO A 628 16.05 25.28 -13.19
N PHE A 629 15.18 24.49 -13.81
CA PHE A 629 13.73 24.68 -13.88
C PHE A 629 13.07 24.11 -12.62
N THR A 630 12.14 24.88 -12.08
CA THR A 630 11.41 24.58 -10.85
C THR A 630 9.94 24.28 -11.14
N SER A 631 9.16 23.96 -10.11
CA SER A 631 7.72 23.72 -10.27
C SER A 631 6.94 24.91 -10.83
N THR A 632 7.41 26.17 -10.69
CA THR A 632 6.76 27.33 -11.31
C THR A 632 6.98 27.41 -12.81
N ASP A 633 8.10 26.86 -13.29
CA ASP A 633 8.47 26.86 -14.71
C ASP A 633 7.79 25.69 -15.42
N LEU A 634 7.83 24.49 -14.82
CA LEU A 634 7.21 23.28 -15.37
C LEU A 634 5.67 23.32 -15.38
N LYS A 635 5.04 24.18 -14.58
CA LYS A 635 3.61 24.50 -14.68
C LYS A 635 3.24 25.27 -15.95
N GLN A 636 4.18 26.01 -16.54
CA GLN A 636 3.94 26.86 -17.70
C GLN A 636 4.27 26.13 -19.00
N ILE A 637 5.39 25.38 -19.02
CA ILE A 637 5.86 24.64 -20.18
C ILE A 637 6.40 23.29 -19.71
N ALA A 638 5.92 22.19 -20.30
CA ALA A 638 6.39 20.86 -19.98
C ALA A 638 7.88 20.68 -20.35
N LEU A 639 8.64 19.93 -19.55
CA LEU A 639 10.07 19.72 -19.79
C LEU A 639 10.41 19.19 -21.20
N PRO A 640 9.65 18.25 -21.80
CA PRO A 640 9.90 17.78 -23.17
C PRO A 640 9.81 18.92 -24.21
N ASP A 641 8.84 19.82 -24.06
CA ASP A 641 8.69 20.98 -24.93
C ASP A 641 9.81 22.00 -24.70
N ILE A 642 10.31 22.16 -23.47
CA ILE A 642 11.52 22.96 -23.20
C ILE A 642 12.71 22.36 -23.96
N LEU A 643 12.97 21.05 -23.84
CA LEU A 643 14.09 20.37 -24.51
C LEU A 643 13.99 20.40 -26.05
N CYS A 644 12.77 20.27 -26.59
CA CYS A 644 12.50 20.36 -28.02
C CYS A 644 12.78 21.76 -28.57
N ASN A 645 12.23 22.79 -27.91
CA ASN A 645 12.26 24.17 -28.39
C ASN A 645 13.47 24.99 -27.88
N PHE A 646 14.35 24.44 -27.04
CA PHE A 646 15.57 25.10 -26.56
C PHE A 646 16.47 25.50 -27.74
N ARG A 647 16.99 26.74 -27.73
CA ARG A 647 17.96 27.22 -28.72
C ARG A 647 18.94 28.20 -28.08
N ILE A 648 20.21 28.08 -28.44
CA ILE A 648 21.26 29.05 -28.13
C ILE A 648 21.60 29.85 -29.38
N MET A 649 22.15 31.05 -29.19
CA MET A 649 22.70 31.86 -30.28
C MET A 649 24.18 31.52 -30.41
N GLU A 650 24.59 30.92 -31.53
CA GLU A 650 26.01 30.74 -31.84
C GLU A 650 26.60 31.98 -32.53
N ALA A 651 27.92 31.99 -32.76
CA ALA A 651 28.69 33.16 -33.22
C ALA A 651 28.23 33.79 -34.56
N GLU A 652 27.37 33.12 -35.32
CA GLU A 652 26.79 33.60 -36.58
C GLU A 652 25.34 34.12 -36.44
N ASN A 653 24.84 34.31 -35.21
CA ASN A 653 23.44 34.69 -34.90
C ASN A 653 22.36 33.69 -35.38
N ILE A 654 22.75 32.45 -35.69
CA ILE A 654 21.80 31.38 -36.04
C ILE A 654 21.33 30.70 -34.74
N PRO A 655 20.01 30.60 -34.48
CA PRO A 655 19.48 29.98 -33.26
C PRO A 655 19.42 28.44 -33.41
N VAL A 656 20.43 27.75 -32.89
CA VAL A 656 20.60 26.28 -32.97
C VAL A 656 20.16 25.62 -31.67
N ASN A 657 19.50 24.45 -31.73
CA ASN A 657 19.29 23.62 -30.54
C ASN A 657 20.55 22.76 -30.31
N PRO A 658 21.32 22.96 -29.21
CA PRO A 658 22.53 22.19 -28.95
C PRO A 658 22.25 20.77 -28.45
N LEU A 659 20.99 20.45 -28.11
CA LEU A 659 20.58 19.17 -27.55
C LEU A 659 20.26 18.18 -28.68
N CYS A 660 21.19 17.26 -28.93
CA CYS A 660 21.09 16.26 -30.00
C CYS A 660 20.87 14.84 -29.44
N TYR A 661 21.60 14.47 -28.39
CA TYR A 661 21.62 13.10 -27.86
C TYR A 661 21.48 13.09 -26.33
N LEU A 662 20.49 12.36 -25.81
CA LEU A 662 20.45 12.02 -24.40
C LEU A 662 21.56 11.00 -24.08
N TYR A 663 22.22 11.16 -22.94
CA TYR A 663 23.22 10.21 -22.46
C TYR A 663 22.64 8.78 -22.34
N PRO A 664 23.35 7.73 -22.79
CA PRO A 664 24.73 7.74 -23.28
C PRO A 664 24.90 8.05 -24.78
N ASN A 665 23.89 7.73 -25.61
CA ASN A 665 23.86 7.96 -27.06
C ASN A 665 22.44 7.70 -27.65
N THR A 666 21.41 8.28 -27.06
CA THR A 666 20.02 8.15 -27.55
C THR A 666 19.61 9.43 -28.25
N PRO A 667 19.20 9.43 -29.54
CA PRO A 667 18.68 10.62 -30.22
C PRO A 667 17.57 11.30 -29.41
N LYS A 668 17.61 12.63 -29.28
CA LYS A 668 16.65 13.41 -28.47
C LYS A 668 15.20 13.07 -28.82
N ASP A 669 14.86 13.04 -30.10
CA ASP A 669 13.47 12.83 -30.55
C ASP A 669 13.03 11.37 -30.34
N GLN A 670 13.97 10.41 -30.27
CA GLN A 670 13.67 9.03 -29.87
C GLN A 670 13.38 8.92 -28.36
N ALA A 671 14.06 9.71 -27.52
CA ALA A 671 13.85 9.70 -26.07
C ALA A 671 12.61 10.50 -25.63
N PHE A 672 12.36 11.66 -26.25
CA PHE A 672 11.34 12.61 -25.80
C PHE A 672 10.18 12.81 -26.77
N GLY A 673 10.24 12.28 -28.00
CA GLY A 673 9.27 12.56 -29.07
C GLY A 673 7.83 12.20 -28.71
N LYS A 674 7.62 11.09 -28.00
CA LYS A 674 6.31 10.65 -27.49
C LYS A 674 5.70 11.56 -26.42
N TYR A 675 6.45 12.55 -25.93
CA TYR A 675 6.01 13.53 -24.94
C TYR A 675 5.95 14.97 -25.49
N TYR A 676 6.17 15.17 -26.80
CA TYR A 676 6.00 16.48 -27.41
C TYR A 676 4.52 16.78 -27.60
N SER A 677 4.11 17.99 -27.23
CA SER A 677 2.72 18.42 -27.39
C SER A 677 2.34 18.45 -28.88
N GLU A 678 1.36 17.65 -29.29
CA GLU A 678 0.78 17.72 -30.64
C GLU A 678 0.20 19.12 -30.88
N LYS A 679 0.75 19.85 -31.84
CA LYS A 679 0.33 21.23 -32.14
C LYS A 679 -0.78 21.23 -33.19
N THR A 680 -2.04 21.25 -32.76
CA THR A 680 -3.06 22.01 -33.50
C THR A 680 -2.74 23.50 -33.35
N GLU A 681 -2.29 24.14 -34.43
CA GLU A 681 -1.72 25.50 -34.37
C GLU A 681 -2.74 26.63 -34.05
N GLU A 682 -4.04 26.31 -33.88
CA GLU A 682 -5.12 27.30 -33.90
C GLU A 682 -5.87 27.54 -32.58
N GLU A 683 -5.86 26.63 -31.60
CA GLU A 683 -6.82 26.64 -30.47
C GLU A 683 -6.25 26.96 -29.07
N ASN A 684 -5.07 27.58 -28.96
CA ASN A 684 -4.63 28.13 -27.67
C ASN A 684 -4.63 29.67 -27.67
N PRO A 685 -5.55 30.34 -26.93
CA PRO A 685 -5.63 31.82 -26.89
C PRO A 685 -4.32 32.50 -26.47
N TYR A 686 -3.46 31.81 -25.69
CA TYR A 686 -2.15 32.31 -25.31
C TYR A 686 -1.15 32.33 -26.49
N LEU A 687 -1.25 31.40 -27.47
CA LEU A 687 -0.40 31.43 -28.67
C LEU A 687 -0.66 32.68 -29.54
N LYS A 688 -1.88 33.23 -29.51
CA LYS A 688 -2.26 34.40 -30.32
C LYS A 688 -1.61 35.70 -29.85
N TYR A 689 -1.23 35.78 -28.57
CA TYR A 689 -0.41 36.86 -28.00
C TYR A 689 1.11 36.54 -28.04
N LEU A 690 1.51 35.27 -28.20
CA LEU A 690 2.90 34.82 -28.37
C LEU A 690 3.41 34.95 -29.81
N LYS A 691 3.08 36.05 -30.51
CA LYS A 691 3.65 36.35 -31.84
C LYS A 691 5.16 36.63 -31.81
N THR A 692 5.74 36.80 -30.63
CA THR A 692 7.15 36.55 -30.35
C THR A 692 7.32 35.14 -29.77
N LYS A 693 7.91 34.23 -30.55
CA LYS A 693 8.37 32.92 -30.04
C LYS A 693 9.27 33.17 -28.82
N LEU A 694 8.87 32.67 -27.66
CA LEU A 694 9.76 32.59 -26.49
C LEU A 694 10.81 31.51 -26.75
N VAL A 695 11.83 31.90 -27.53
CA VAL A 695 13.09 31.19 -27.59
C VAL A 695 13.79 31.45 -26.25
N PHE A 696 14.17 30.40 -25.53
CA PHE A 696 15.04 30.50 -24.36
C PHE A 696 16.47 30.88 -24.77
N VAL A 697 16.64 32.07 -25.34
CA VAL A 697 17.95 32.66 -25.62
C VAL A 697 18.59 32.98 -24.28
N THR A 698 19.44 32.06 -23.82
CA THR A 698 20.46 32.40 -22.85
C THR A 698 21.50 33.23 -23.58
N ASN A 699 21.49 34.55 -23.38
CA ASN A 699 22.71 35.36 -23.58
C ASN A 699 23.83 34.70 -22.77
N GLU A 700 25.08 34.77 -23.23
CA GLU A 700 26.22 33.99 -22.70
C GLU A 700 26.35 34.03 -21.15
N ASN A 701 25.97 35.15 -20.53
CA ASN A 701 25.88 35.35 -19.07
C ASN A 701 24.92 34.39 -18.31
N GLY A 702 24.07 33.63 -19.00
CA GLY A 702 23.13 32.67 -18.41
C GLY A 702 23.67 31.24 -18.27
N CYS A 703 24.83 30.94 -18.87
CA CYS A 703 25.50 29.64 -18.80
C CYS A 703 26.84 29.78 -18.06
N SER A 704 27.14 28.87 -17.13
CA SER A 704 28.34 28.93 -16.28
C SER A 704 29.52 28.13 -16.85
N GLY A 705 30.06 28.58 -17.98
CA GLY A 705 31.28 28.04 -18.58
C GLY A 705 32.56 28.54 -17.89
N ILE A 706 33.33 27.64 -17.27
CA ILE A 706 34.69 27.94 -16.78
C ILE A 706 35.68 27.34 -17.77
N ARG A 707 36.56 28.19 -18.34
CA ARG A 707 37.76 27.75 -19.08
C ARG A 707 38.92 27.62 -18.10
N GLU A 708 39.51 26.43 -18.01
CA GLU A 708 40.74 26.20 -17.24
C GLU A 708 41.96 26.29 -18.17
N GLY A 709 43.02 26.93 -17.67
CA GLY A 709 44.34 26.99 -18.32
C GLY A 709 45.12 25.69 -18.13
N PRO A 710 46.36 25.62 -18.66
CA PRO A 710 47.13 24.36 -18.65
C PRO A 710 47.51 23.91 -17.24
N GLU A 711 47.36 22.60 -16.99
CA GLU A 711 47.76 21.93 -15.77
C GLU A 711 49.28 22.04 -15.54
N SER A 712 49.69 22.22 -14.28
CA SER A 712 51.08 22.08 -13.85
C SER A 712 51.24 20.83 -12.99
N ASP A 713 51.93 19.82 -13.51
CA ASP A 713 52.33 18.64 -12.75
C ASP A 713 53.14 19.03 -11.51
N LEU A 714 52.75 18.57 -10.31
CA LEU A 714 53.69 18.26 -9.24
C LEU A 714 53.21 17.10 -8.36
N CYS A 715 54.17 16.30 -7.94
CA CYS A 715 54.01 14.94 -7.45
C CYS A 715 53.57 14.83 -5.98
N THR A 716 52.94 13.69 -5.68
CA THR A 716 52.92 12.96 -4.39
C THR A 716 53.88 13.43 -3.28
N GLN A 717 53.36 13.67 -2.08
CA GLN A 717 54.04 13.33 -0.81
C GLN A 717 53.03 12.84 0.23
N ASP A 718 53.35 11.71 0.86
CA ASP A 718 52.69 11.20 2.06
C ASP A 718 52.97 12.10 3.29
N ARG A 719 52.04 12.12 4.26
CA ARG A 719 52.39 12.19 5.69
C ARG A 719 51.22 11.84 6.61
N ASP A 720 51.52 10.96 7.56
CA ASP A 720 50.68 10.55 8.69
C ASP A 720 50.40 11.69 9.71
N PRO A 721 49.39 11.52 10.60
CA PRO A 721 48.92 12.58 11.49
C PRO A 721 49.64 12.64 12.84
N PRO A 722 49.51 13.75 13.60
CA PRO A 722 49.85 13.79 15.02
C PRO A 722 48.62 13.90 15.94
N SER A 723 48.76 13.31 17.13
CA SER A 723 47.80 13.29 18.22
C SER A 723 47.96 14.46 19.22
N SER A 724 46.85 14.85 19.86
CA SER A 724 46.68 15.49 21.19
C SER A 724 47.91 15.97 22.00
N SER A 725 47.87 17.22 22.50
CA SER A 725 47.76 17.52 23.96
C SER A 725 47.80 19.02 24.33
N ASP A 726 46.89 19.41 25.25
CA ASP A 726 46.99 20.39 26.36
C ASP A 726 47.05 21.93 26.24
N ALA A 727 46.15 22.53 27.05
CA ALA A 727 46.22 23.69 27.97
C ALA A 727 46.86 25.08 27.64
N GLY A 728 46.15 26.15 28.06
CA GLY A 728 46.76 27.24 28.86
C GLY A 728 46.58 28.71 28.42
N ASP A 729 45.51 29.37 28.90
CA ASP A 729 45.33 30.77 29.40
C ASP A 729 46.00 32.04 28.81
N ASP A 730 45.23 33.16 28.92
CA ASP A 730 45.63 34.56 29.23
C ASP A 730 46.46 35.43 28.22
N ASP A 731 46.16 36.69 27.86
CA ASP A 731 45.27 37.75 28.39
C ASP A 731 45.31 39.04 27.48
N VAL A 732 44.53 40.08 27.84
CA VAL A 732 44.63 41.54 27.53
C VAL A 732 44.22 42.12 26.14
N LEU A 733 42.94 42.51 26.05
CA LEU A 733 42.39 43.85 25.73
C LEU A 733 43.18 44.88 24.88
N LEU A 734 42.47 45.52 23.92
CA LEU A 734 42.40 46.98 23.81
C LEU A 734 41.07 47.47 23.17
N LYS A 735 40.69 48.74 23.42
CA LYS A 735 39.31 49.29 23.34
C LYS A 735 38.99 50.05 22.03
N GLY A 736 37.70 50.13 21.70
CA GLY A 736 37.16 51.07 20.70
C GLY A 736 35.63 51.07 20.55
N SER A 737 34.94 51.71 21.49
CA SER A 737 33.55 52.20 21.41
C SER A 737 33.32 53.13 20.18
N GLU A 738 32.10 53.34 19.65
CA GLU A 738 30.94 53.93 20.33
C GLU A 738 29.56 53.76 19.62
N LYS A 739 28.51 53.80 20.45
CA LYS A 739 27.16 54.41 20.23
C LYS A 739 26.17 53.83 19.19
N SER A 740 25.17 53.11 19.72
CA SER A 740 23.76 53.19 19.30
C SER A 740 23.16 54.59 19.57
N PRO A 741 21.95 54.91 19.05
CA PRO A 741 20.77 54.72 19.91
C PRO A 741 19.47 54.25 19.19
N MET A 742 18.52 53.75 19.99
CA MET A 742 17.10 53.52 19.65
C MET A 742 16.21 54.74 20.01
N ILE A 743 14.89 54.64 19.71
CA ILE A 743 13.72 55.44 20.18
C ILE A 743 13.32 56.61 19.23
N SER A 744 12.06 56.78 18.76
CA SER A 744 10.87 55.88 18.74
C SER A 744 9.72 56.38 17.83
N SER A 745 8.88 55.45 17.35
CA SER A 745 7.41 55.54 17.09
C SER A 745 6.78 56.71 16.29
N SER A 746 5.93 56.38 15.30
CA SER A 746 4.51 56.84 15.26
C SER A 746 3.65 56.16 14.18
N THR A 747 2.50 55.61 14.62
CA THR A 747 1.18 55.56 13.95
C THR A 747 1.03 55.15 12.47
N THR A 748 0.39 53.99 12.29
CA THR A 748 -0.77 53.71 11.40
C THR A 748 -1.00 54.57 10.15
N ASP A 749 -1.09 53.89 9.01
CA ASP A 749 -2.25 54.05 8.13
C ASP A 749 -2.75 52.67 7.68
N ALA A 750 -4.07 52.53 7.59
CA ALA A 750 -4.75 51.29 7.21
C ALA A 750 -5.52 51.53 5.90
N ASP A 751 -4.89 51.25 4.76
CA ASP A 751 -5.55 51.18 3.45
C ASP A 751 -4.61 50.51 2.41
N PHE A 752 -4.48 49.18 2.46
CA PHE A 752 -4.05 48.36 1.30
C PHE A 752 -4.40 46.86 1.44
N LEU A 753 -5.42 46.53 2.24
CA LEU A 753 -5.99 45.18 2.39
C LEU A 753 -7.45 45.15 1.93
N ASN A 754 -7.67 45.43 0.64
CA ASN A 754 -8.94 45.19 -0.05
C ASN A 754 -8.70 44.99 -1.56
N SER A 755 -8.04 43.89 -1.92
CA SER A 755 -8.18 43.25 -3.23
C SER A 755 -7.77 41.78 -3.14
N ILE A 756 -8.40 40.91 -3.94
CA ILE A 756 -8.16 39.46 -4.02
C ILE A 756 -8.70 38.64 -2.82
N LEU A 757 -9.97 38.86 -2.49
CA LEU A 757 -10.94 37.78 -2.23
C LEU A 757 -12.25 38.21 -2.92
N ASP A 758 -12.74 37.36 -3.84
CA ASP A 758 -14.09 37.33 -4.48
C ASP A 758 -13.98 36.96 -5.97
N ILE A 759 -14.01 35.65 -6.27
CA ILE A 759 -14.58 35.09 -7.50
C ILE A 759 -15.22 33.73 -7.13
N ASP A 760 -16.47 33.76 -6.69
CA ASP A 760 -17.38 32.63 -6.90
C ASP A 760 -17.93 32.71 -8.34
N GLY A 761 -17.98 31.57 -9.04
CA GLY A 761 -18.37 31.51 -10.44
C GLY A 761 -19.83 31.09 -10.65
N GLU A 762 -20.73 32.06 -10.83
CA GLU A 762 -22.04 31.78 -11.43
C GLU A 762 -21.90 31.60 -12.97
N SER A 763 -22.09 30.38 -13.46
CA SER A 763 -22.16 30.12 -14.90
C SER A 763 -23.58 30.31 -15.44
N SER A 764 -23.83 31.44 -16.08
CA SER A 764 -25.10 31.72 -16.77
C SER A 764 -25.14 31.08 -18.17
N PHE A 765 -26.22 30.36 -18.46
CA PHE A 765 -26.48 29.78 -19.79
C PHE A 765 -27.02 30.83 -20.77
N PRO A 766 -26.54 30.90 -22.03
CA PRO A 766 -27.17 31.71 -23.06
C PRO A 766 -28.37 30.97 -23.66
N ASN A 767 -29.54 31.61 -23.69
CA ASN A 767 -30.75 31.04 -24.26
C ASN A 767 -31.48 32.11 -25.11
N THR A 768 -31.68 31.84 -26.40
CA THR A 768 -32.47 32.62 -27.39
C THR A 768 -32.28 31.89 -28.74
N PHE A 769 -33.26 31.54 -29.58
CA PHE A 769 -34.70 31.82 -29.78
C PHE A 769 -35.29 30.63 -30.62
N PRO A 770 -36.57 30.61 -31.08
CA PRO A 770 -37.82 31.16 -30.54
C PRO A 770 -38.96 30.10 -30.44
N VAL A 771 -40.14 30.53 -29.96
CA VAL A 771 -41.38 29.73 -29.92
C VAL A 771 -42.10 29.74 -31.29
N THR A 772 -42.66 28.59 -31.71
CA THR A 772 -43.88 28.51 -32.53
C THR A 772 -44.48 27.09 -32.51
N SER A 773 -45.60 26.91 -31.80
CA SER A 773 -46.54 25.81 -32.04
C SER A 773 -47.51 26.23 -33.16
N PRO A 774 -48.16 25.31 -33.90
CA PRO A 774 -49.41 24.73 -33.38
C PRO A 774 -49.84 23.32 -33.89
N HIS A 775 -50.91 22.82 -33.26
CA HIS A 775 -52.01 22.02 -33.83
C HIS A 775 -52.05 20.47 -33.80
N ILE A 776 -53.19 20.00 -33.22
CA ILE A 776 -54.02 18.80 -33.50
C ILE A 776 -53.74 17.50 -32.70
N SER A 777 -54.51 17.38 -31.62
CA SER A 777 -55.45 16.31 -31.20
C SER A 777 -55.15 14.80 -31.33
N PRO A 778 -55.65 13.96 -30.40
CA PRO A 778 -55.22 12.57 -30.20
C PRO A 778 -56.17 11.51 -30.78
N SER A 779 -55.79 10.23 -30.65
CA SER A 779 -56.69 9.07 -30.80
C SER A 779 -56.24 7.89 -29.95
N CYS A 780 -57.13 7.44 -29.05
CA CYS A 780 -57.45 6.05 -28.66
C CYS A 780 -56.32 4.99 -28.44
N LEU A 781 -56.39 4.09 -27.46
CA LEU A 781 -57.28 3.89 -26.29
C LEU A 781 -56.68 2.74 -25.42
N GLN A 782 -57.28 2.50 -24.24
CA GLN A 782 -57.15 1.30 -23.38
C GLN A 782 -55.83 1.16 -22.57
N GLN A 783 -55.84 1.27 -21.23
CA GLN A 783 -56.52 0.50 -20.14
C GLN A 783 -55.47 -0.43 -19.48
N ASN A 784 -55.39 -0.62 -18.15
CA ASN A 784 -56.03 0.08 -17.02
C ASN A 784 -55.35 -0.37 -15.69
N PHE A 785 -55.14 0.57 -14.76
CA PHE A 785 -55.23 0.42 -13.28
C PHE A 785 -54.40 -0.63 -12.48
N PRO A 786 -54.25 -0.45 -11.14
CA PRO A 786 -54.09 0.83 -10.40
C PRO A 786 -53.01 0.82 -9.29
N GLU A 787 -52.55 2.02 -8.93
CA GLU A 787 -52.11 2.35 -7.57
C GLU A 787 -53.28 2.96 -6.76
N SER A 788 -53.20 2.87 -5.43
CA SER A 788 -53.87 3.77 -4.47
C SER A 788 -53.15 3.63 -3.10
N VAL A 789 -52.53 4.61 -2.42
CA VAL A 789 -52.77 6.08 -2.32
C VAL A 789 -54.11 6.31 -1.58
N GLU A 790 -54.24 7.00 -0.45
CA GLU A 790 -53.36 7.96 0.28
C GLU A 790 -53.81 8.13 1.76
N ASP A 791 -53.28 9.17 2.44
CA ASP A 791 -53.91 9.97 3.53
C ASP A 791 -54.03 9.42 4.98
N ASP A 792 -53.88 10.23 6.06
CA ASP A 792 -53.29 11.58 6.26
C ASP A 792 -53.16 11.86 7.79
N LEU A 793 -52.47 12.95 8.19
CA LEU A 793 -52.43 13.59 9.53
C LEU A 793 -51.75 12.80 10.68
N GLY A 794 -51.10 13.39 11.70
CA GLY A 794 -50.78 14.80 11.97
C GLY A 794 -50.31 15.01 13.44
N GLU A 795 -49.29 15.85 13.64
CA GLU A 795 -48.83 16.48 14.91
C GLU A 795 -48.35 15.62 16.13
N ALA A 796 -47.39 16.18 16.86
CA ALA A 796 -46.92 15.79 18.21
C ALA A 796 -47.07 17.03 19.14
N PRO A 797 -47.15 16.93 20.49
CA PRO A 797 -45.91 16.70 21.28
C PRO A 797 -46.02 16.12 22.74
N SER A 798 -44.86 15.67 23.25
CA SER A 798 -44.32 15.88 24.63
C SER A 798 -44.78 15.11 25.90
N THR A 799 -43.78 14.94 26.79
CA THR A 799 -43.76 14.71 28.27
C THR A 799 -44.12 13.34 28.90
N ASP A 800 -43.06 12.61 29.27
CA ASP A 800 -42.66 12.15 30.62
C ASP A 800 -43.48 11.20 31.53
N THR A 801 -42.69 10.39 32.24
CA THR A 801 -42.86 9.68 33.54
C THR A 801 -43.63 8.35 33.63
N ASP A 802 -42.86 7.31 33.99
CA ASP A 802 -43.10 6.20 34.94
C ASP A 802 -44.47 5.50 35.04
N VAL A 803 -44.45 4.15 34.99
CA VAL A 803 -44.58 3.31 36.21
C VAL A 803 -44.42 1.81 35.88
N ASN A 804 -43.71 1.10 36.75
CA ASN A 804 -43.57 -0.36 36.76
C ASN A 804 -44.88 -1.10 37.16
N ASN A 805 -44.96 -2.39 36.80
CA ASN A 805 -45.83 -3.47 37.32
C ASN A 805 -47.03 -3.89 36.45
N THR A 806 -46.86 -4.95 35.64
CA THR A 806 -47.76 -6.14 35.60
C THR A 806 -47.28 -7.17 34.56
N LEU A 807 -46.36 -8.06 34.94
CA LEU A 807 -46.07 -9.30 34.20
C LEU A 807 -45.79 -10.44 35.19
N GLN A 808 -46.83 -10.83 35.94
CA GLN A 808 -46.80 -11.98 36.86
C GLN A 808 -48.05 -12.85 36.71
N GLU A 809 -48.57 -12.99 35.48
CA GLU A 809 -49.84 -13.70 35.24
C GLU A 809 -49.91 -14.46 33.90
N ILE A 810 -48.75 -14.87 33.34
CA ILE A 810 -48.68 -15.82 32.20
C ILE A 810 -47.72 -16.97 32.52
N LEU A 811 -48.00 -17.66 33.63
CA LEU A 811 -47.45 -18.96 33.99
C LEU A 811 -48.55 -19.79 34.66
N ASN A 812 -49.50 -20.28 33.86
CA ASN A 812 -50.37 -21.43 34.13
C ASN A 812 -51.35 -21.60 32.96
N ASP A 813 -50.87 -22.14 31.83
CA ASP A 813 -51.65 -23.12 31.07
C ASP A 813 -50.83 -23.78 29.95
N ILE A 814 -51.25 -25.01 29.62
CA ILE A 814 -50.73 -25.94 28.59
C ILE A 814 -49.60 -26.86 29.08
N ASN A 815 -50.06 -27.91 29.74
CA ASN A 815 -49.36 -29.18 29.94
C ASN A 815 -50.23 -30.26 29.29
N LEU A 816 -49.67 -31.08 28.37
CA LEU A 816 -50.05 -32.48 28.02
C LEU A 816 -49.71 -32.88 26.56
N ASN A 817 -48.73 -33.79 26.45
CA ASN A 817 -48.68 -35.02 25.63
C ASN A 817 -49.37 -35.09 24.23
N LEU A 818 -48.63 -35.58 23.21
CA LEU A 818 -48.72 -36.99 22.72
C LEU A 818 -47.84 -37.28 21.46
N LEU A 819 -47.03 -38.35 21.55
CA LEU A 819 -46.66 -39.36 20.53
C LEU A 819 -46.43 -38.98 19.03
N HIS A 820 -45.14 -39.00 18.62
CA HIS A 820 -44.53 -39.90 17.60
C HIS A 820 -45.06 -39.99 16.12
N PRO A 821 -44.28 -40.54 15.15
CA PRO A 821 -43.99 -39.83 13.89
C PRO A 821 -44.61 -40.49 12.63
N TRP A 822 -44.20 -40.04 11.43
CA TRP A 822 -43.80 -40.85 10.25
C TRP A 822 -43.55 -39.94 9.02
N SER A 823 -42.35 -39.98 8.44
CA SER A 823 -41.97 -39.79 7.01
C SER A 823 -40.47 -39.48 6.90
#